data_AF-A0A8J6H4V2-F1
#
_entry.id   AF-A0A8J6H4V2-F1
#
_cell.length_a   1.000
_cell.length_b   1.000
_cell.length_c   1.000
_cell.angle_alpha   90.00
_cell.angle_beta   90.00
_cell.angle_gamma   90.00
#
_symmetry.space_group_name_H-M   'P 1'
#
loop_
_entity.id
_entity.type
_entity.pdbx_description
1 polymer ?
#
loop_
_entity_poly.entity_id
_entity_poly.type
_entity_poly.pdbx_seq_one_letter_code
_entity_poly.pdbx_strand_id
1 'polypeptide(L)'
;MDFAIGGAAAVCAGFFTNPLEVMKTRMQLQGELLSRGQHAVHYKNVFHAGYVIAKHDGILALQAGLVPGLWFQLVLNGYRFGLYQILDDKGYMKDKKGNLVFYKSVLIGGFAGASGAFIASPFYLIKTHLQSQASKEIAFGHQYHYKGTWSGLWGVFKEQGVKGLFRGGSSAVPRAFVGSTSQLTSFAYCKEFMRKYDILTNSPLLMTFTASMVGGVAISLMMTPFDLVSTRLYNQGVDQFGKGLLYNGYTDCVLKIWKTEGFLGFYKGLGPSYFRLGPHTVLCLVFWDEFKELYSRIKPNATKSKVLVEKPIVEIDGDEMTKLIFDEIKQKLLFPFVQFQRDYYDCSLTNRNKTENQVSKDAAAAILKHNVGIKCSTITPDEDRVKEFNLTQMWPSPNGMIRNALNGTQFRESIICKNVNKYVPGWTKPIIMGRHTFGDQYGGKDLIIKNPSKIFITIKSEDGKEESIEAFTYKGQGVAMLTFNTEDSIRSFAGSCFRMALQRNYPLYFATKSTLLKQYDKLFNEVFLDVYEKEYKKKFEAANLTFELRLIDDMAAQAMKSSGGFLWALKSYDGDVLSDVVGQGFGSMGLMIHSLVSHDGRTIMTEPAHGTVTRHYREYQKGNETSTNPISSIFAWTRGLQHRAKLDNNVELGNFTKNLENATVSTVEAGLVTKDLAPCVFGKDFKETDSDTQPVVQTTYGKIQGQILSTVQEPHLEYYAFRGIPYAKPPLEELRFQPPLKPEPWENVKPCVDYGNSCLQVSKKDGSVLGNEDCLTLNVFTKELNTSNLKPVMFWIHGGAHIRGSSAQFPPDYLIEKPVVFVSINYRLNIFGFFTVNDENAYGNAALKDQVAALEWVQGNIAGFGGDPSRVTICGESSAANSVALLQLSTRARGLFHQVIAESGSALNARYLQRNPLKYAYNIAKYFNVTTETTRDMVEGLQKVDSEELAKAANSSQATGYKTDLYAFPFFPIIEVENSEAIITRSPYQILQSGDFNRG
;
A
#
# COMPACT_ATOMS: atom_id res chain seq x y z
N MET A 1 -13.30 15.26 5.20
CA MET A 1 -11.91 14.82 5.39
C MET A 1 -10.98 15.41 4.33
N ASP A 2 -11.33 15.33 3.04
CA ASP A 2 -10.60 16.03 1.96
C ASP A 2 -10.44 17.55 2.20
N PHE A 3 -11.40 18.17 2.90
CA PHE A 3 -11.31 19.55 3.42
C PHE A 3 -10.08 19.79 4.30
N ALA A 4 -9.84 18.92 5.28
CA ALA A 4 -8.76 19.06 6.26
C ALA A 4 -7.42 18.73 5.62
N ILE A 5 -7.39 17.68 4.79
CA ILE A 5 -6.21 17.28 4.02
C ILE A 5 -5.79 18.39 3.04
N GLY A 6 -6.76 19.01 2.36
CA GLY A 6 -6.54 20.16 1.48
C GLY A 6 -6.03 21.41 2.13
N GLY A 7 -6.65 21.78 3.25
CA GLY A 7 -6.18 22.90 4.07
C GLY A 7 -4.76 22.67 4.57
N ALA A 8 -4.46 21.46 5.09
CA ALA A 8 -3.14 21.10 5.59
C ALA A 8 -2.08 21.10 4.49
N ALA A 9 -2.38 20.52 3.32
CA ALA A 9 -1.46 20.48 2.18
C ALA A 9 -1.09 21.90 1.71
N ALA A 10 -2.08 22.79 1.65
CA ALA A 10 -1.86 24.20 1.28
C ALA A 10 -1.07 24.98 2.34
N VAL A 11 -1.21 24.65 3.63
CA VAL A 11 -0.41 25.22 4.72
C VAL A 11 1.06 24.77 4.58
N CYS A 12 1.31 23.48 4.36
CA CYS A 12 2.66 22.95 4.17
C CYS A 12 3.33 23.56 2.94
N ALA A 13 2.66 23.61 1.80
CA ALA A 13 3.18 24.30 0.61
C ALA A 13 3.37 25.81 0.84
N GLY A 14 2.50 26.43 1.64
CA GLY A 14 2.59 27.83 2.04
C GLY A 14 3.87 28.13 2.82
N PHE A 15 4.28 27.23 3.71
CA PHE A 15 5.51 27.37 4.50
C PHE A 15 6.77 27.52 3.64
N PHE A 16 6.92 26.66 2.63
CA PHE A 16 8.08 26.68 1.73
C PHE A 16 8.05 27.83 0.72
N THR A 17 6.87 28.29 0.33
CA THR A 17 6.71 29.32 -0.72
C THR A 17 6.54 30.74 -0.18
N ASN A 18 6.45 30.92 1.14
CA ASN A 18 6.31 32.22 1.79
C ASN A 18 7.50 33.18 1.60
N PRO A 19 8.75 32.74 1.33
CA PRO A 19 9.80 33.65 0.88
C PRO A 19 9.51 34.37 -0.44
N LEU A 20 8.88 33.68 -1.38
CA LEU A 20 8.64 34.19 -2.73
C LEU A 20 7.46 35.18 -2.77
N GLU A 21 6.35 34.83 -2.11
CA GLU A 21 5.85 35.64 -0.98
C GLU A 21 6.23 37.11 -0.82
N VAL A 22 7.12 37.32 0.15
CA VAL A 22 7.66 38.60 0.59
C VAL A 22 8.33 39.33 -0.58
N MET A 23 9.12 38.63 -1.39
CA MET A 23 9.80 39.21 -2.55
C MET A 23 8.78 39.81 -3.53
N LYS A 24 7.70 39.07 -3.84
CA LYS A 24 6.62 39.52 -4.71
C LYS A 24 5.93 40.76 -4.15
N THR A 25 5.52 40.73 -2.88
CA THR A 25 4.83 41.85 -2.22
C THR A 25 5.68 43.12 -2.27
N ARG A 26 6.97 43.06 -1.95
CA ARG A 26 7.86 44.23 -1.99
C ARG A 26 8.15 44.72 -3.40
N MET A 27 8.31 43.81 -4.37
CA MET A 27 8.48 44.18 -5.79
C MET A 27 7.22 44.85 -6.37
N GLN A 28 6.02 44.45 -5.94
CA GLN A 28 4.76 45.05 -6.36
C GLN A 28 4.52 46.46 -5.81
N LEU A 29 5.09 46.77 -4.64
CA LEU A 29 5.04 48.09 -4.00
C LEU A 29 6.13 49.05 -4.51
N GLN A 30 7.20 48.53 -5.12
CA GLN A 30 8.28 49.37 -5.65
C GLN A 30 7.79 50.29 -6.79
N GLY A 31 8.03 51.59 -6.62
CA GLY A 31 7.63 52.61 -7.59
C GLY A 31 6.11 52.74 -7.74
N GLU A 32 5.35 52.58 -6.66
CA GLU A 32 3.91 52.83 -6.60
C GLU A 32 3.59 54.27 -7.03
N LEU A 33 2.76 54.43 -8.07
CA LEU A 33 2.35 55.72 -8.66
C LEU A 33 3.47 56.58 -9.25
N LEU A 34 4.62 55.98 -9.57
CA LEU A 34 5.74 56.65 -10.24
C LEU A 34 5.97 56.05 -11.61
N SER A 35 6.22 56.90 -12.61
CA SER A 35 6.49 56.43 -13.97
C SER A 35 7.81 55.65 -14.04
N ARG A 36 7.94 54.80 -15.08
CA ARG A 36 9.11 53.92 -15.24
C ARG A 36 10.37 54.76 -15.43
N GLY A 37 11.35 54.60 -14.53
CA GLY A 37 12.61 55.36 -14.53
C GLY A 37 12.66 56.53 -13.53
N GLN A 38 11.53 56.90 -12.92
CA GLN A 38 11.46 57.99 -11.91
C GLN A 38 11.56 57.51 -10.46
N HIS A 39 11.87 56.23 -10.22
CA HIS A 39 12.06 55.67 -8.89
C HIS A 39 13.33 54.83 -8.84
N ALA A 40 13.97 54.78 -7.67
CA ALA A 40 15.13 53.92 -7.45
C ALA A 40 14.72 52.43 -7.54
N VAL A 41 15.51 51.65 -8.28
CA VAL A 41 15.25 50.21 -8.49
C VAL A 41 16.13 49.39 -7.53
N HIS A 42 15.56 48.96 -6.42
CA HIS A 42 16.25 48.14 -5.42
C HIS A 42 16.07 46.64 -5.70
N TYR A 43 14.95 46.26 -6.32
CA TYR A 43 14.63 44.88 -6.67
C TYR A 43 14.58 44.71 -8.19
N LYS A 44 15.64 44.11 -8.78
CA LYS A 44 15.76 43.91 -10.24
C LYS A 44 15.05 42.65 -10.75
N ASN A 45 15.17 41.56 -10.00
CA ASN A 45 14.55 40.27 -10.28
C ASN A 45 14.34 39.50 -8.95
N VAL A 46 13.71 38.33 -9.01
CA VAL A 46 13.37 37.54 -7.81
C VAL A 46 14.59 37.20 -6.94
N PHE A 47 15.70 36.78 -7.53
CA PHE A 47 16.90 36.39 -6.80
C PHE A 47 17.61 37.60 -6.18
N HIS A 48 17.68 38.71 -6.93
CA HIS A 48 18.20 39.97 -6.42
C HIS A 48 17.33 40.51 -5.28
N ALA A 49 16.00 40.36 -5.36
CA ALA A 49 15.10 40.75 -4.28
C ALA A 49 15.37 39.94 -3.02
N GLY A 50 15.52 38.62 -3.14
CA GLY A 50 15.89 37.77 -2.00
C GLY A 50 17.21 38.16 -1.34
N TYR A 51 18.24 38.44 -2.15
CA TYR A 51 19.54 38.90 -1.65
C TYR A 51 19.45 40.26 -0.93
N VAL A 52 18.78 41.24 -1.52
CA VAL A 52 18.64 42.58 -0.94
C VAL A 52 17.87 42.55 0.37
N ILE A 53 16.77 41.77 0.44
CA ILE A 53 16.00 41.60 1.67
C ILE A 53 16.84 40.92 2.76
N ALA A 54 17.53 39.82 2.42
CA ALA A 54 18.38 39.12 3.38
C ALA A 54 19.54 39.98 3.89
N LYS A 55 20.11 40.82 3.02
CA LYS A 55 21.23 41.71 3.35
C LYS A 55 20.81 42.85 4.29
N HIS A 56 19.70 43.52 4.02
CA HIS A 56 19.29 44.72 4.76
C HIS A 56 18.35 44.43 5.95
N ASP A 57 17.49 43.42 5.85
CA ASP A 57 16.50 43.09 6.88
C ASP A 57 16.77 41.75 7.58
N GLY A 58 17.82 41.01 7.16
CA GLY A 58 18.17 39.70 7.69
C GLY A 58 17.42 38.55 7.02
N ILE A 59 17.98 37.33 7.11
CA ILE A 59 17.45 36.15 6.41
C ILE A 59 16.03 35.76 6.87
N LEU A 60 15.69 36.03 8.14
CA LEU A 60 14.36 35.75 8.69
C LEU A 60 13.28 36.67 8.12
N ALA A 61 13.63 37.86 7.61
CA ALA A 61 12.68 38.77 6.98
C ALA A 61 12.08 38.18 5.69
N LEU A 62 12.76 37.23 5.05
CA LEU A 62 12.17 36.46 3.95
C LEU A 62 10.95 35.65 4.39
N GLN A 63 10.80 35.32 5.67
CA GLN A 63 9.62 34.64 6.20
C GLN A 63 8.61 35.60 6.86
N ALA A 64 8.72 36.91 6.63
CA ALA A 64 7.76 37.88 7.14
C ALA A 64 6.33 37.52 6.73
N GLY A 65 5.39 37.70 7.66
CA GLY A 65 3.98 37.38 7.43
C GLY A 65 3.66 35.90 7.22
N LEU A 66 4.55 34.96 7.61
CA LEU A 66 4.31 33.52 7.51
C LEU A 66 3.04 33.09 8.24
N VAL A 67 2.94 33.36 9.55
CA VAL A 67 1.79 32.95 10.38
C VAL A 67 0.43 33.41 9.82
N PRO A 68 0.20 34.71 9.50
CA PRO A 68 -1.05 35.12 8.87
C PRO A 68 -1.20 34.55 7.45
N GLY A 69 -0.11 34.30 6.74
CA GLY A 69 -0.12 33.61 5.45
C GLY A 69 -0.60 32.15 5.53
N LEU A 70 -0.20 31.42 6.56
CA LEU A 70 -0.67 30.04 6.79
C LEU A 70 -2.15 30.01 7.17
N TRP A 71 -2.59 30.91 8.06
CA TRP A 71 -4.02 31.07 8.39
C TRP A 71 -4.85 31.44 7.17
N PHE A 72 -4.36 32.34 6.32
CA PHE A 72 -5.01 32.68 5.06
C PHE A 72 -5.18 31.42 4.18
N GLN A 73 -4.14 30.60 4.02
CA GLN A 73 -4.22 29.37 3.22
C GLN A 73 -5.19 28.35 3.81
N LEU A 74 -5.20 28.18 5.13
CA LEU A 74 -6.11 27.26 5.80
C LEU A 74 -7.57 27.67 5.61
N VAL A 75 -7.89 28.95 5.85
CA VAL A 75 -9.26 29.48 5.76
C VAL A 75 -9.74 29.53 4.30
N LEU A 76 -8.91 30.03 3.38
CA LEU A 76 -9.25 30.08 1.96
C LEU A 76 -9.52 28.70 1.39
N ASN A 77 -8.55 27.78 1.52
CA ASN A 77 -8.64 26.48 0.86
C ASN A 77 -9.64 25.57 1.57
N GLY A 78 -9.74 25.64 2.91
CA GLY A 78 -10.82 24.99 3.63
C GLY A 78 -12.18 25.42 3.06
N TYR A 79 -12.49 26.71 3.11
CA TYR A 79 -13.78 27.20 2.62
C TYR A 79 -14.04 26.88 1.15
N ARG A 80 -13.04 27.11 0.27
CA ARG A 80 -13.11 26.83 -1.17
C ARG A 80 -13.46 25.37 -1.45
N PHE A 81 -12.76 24.42 -0.84
CA PHE A 81 -13.03 22.99 -1.05
C PHE A 81 -14.33 22.54 -0.40
N GLY A 82 -14.67 23.06 0.78
CA GLY A 82 -15.93 22.75 1.46
C GLY A 82 -17.16 23.17 0.64
N LEU A 83 -17.15 24.42 0.14
CA LEU A 83 -18.25 24.93 -0.68
C LEU A 83 -18.31 24.23 -2.05
N TYR A 84 -17.15 23.94 -2.66
CA TYR A 84 -17.09 23.18 -3.91
C TYR A 84 -17.73 21.80 -3.76
N GLN A 85 -17.37 21.04 -2.71
CA GLN A 85 -17.91 19.71 -2.46
C GLN A 85 -19.42 19.73 -2.21
N ILE A 86 -19.92 20.65 -1.37
CA ILE A 86 -21.35 20.78 -1.09
C ILE A 86 -22.17 21.01 -2.37
N LEU A 87 -21.61 21.77 -3.32
CA LEU A 87 -22.28 22.08 -4.58
C LEU A 87 -22.16 20.93 -5.60
N ASP A 88 -21.10 20.13 -5.56
CA ASP A 88 -20.97 18.90 -6.36
C ASP A 88 -21.90 17.78 -5.85
N ASP A 89 -22.00 17.60 -4.53
CA ASP A 89 -22.89 16.62 -3.89
C ASP A 89 -24.36 16.91 -4.20
N LYS A 90 -24.72 18.21 -4.27
CA LYS A 90 -26.05 18.66 -4.70
C LYS A 90 -26.26 18.63 -6.22
N GLY A 91 -25.26 18.20 -7.00
CA GLY A 91 -25.37 18.01 -8.45
C GLY A 91 -25.35 19.29 -9.28
N TYR A 92 -24.99 20.45 -8.71
CA TYR A 92 -24.98 21.73 -9.45
C TYR A 92 -23.91 21.79 -10.54
N MET A 93 -22.89 20.92 -10.47
CA MET A 93 -21.85 20.79 -11.49
C MET A 93 -22.22 19.80 -12.60
N LYS A 94 -23.32 19.06 -12.47
CA LYS A 94 -23.69 17.95 -13.34
C LYS A 94 -24.80 18.33 -14.33
N ASP A 95 -24.91 17.57 -15.41
CA ASP A 95 -26.04 17.62 -16.35
C ASP A 95 -27.18 16.68 -15.89
N LYS A 96 -28.29 16.66 -16.64
CA LYS A 96 -29.45 15.78 -16.33
C LYS A 96 -29.12 14.28 -16.43
N LYS A 97 -27.96 13.90 -16.98
CA LYS A 97 -27.47 12.52 -17.10
C LYS A 97 -26.42 12.19 -16.04
N GLY A 98 -26.12 13.12 -15.12
CA GLY A 98 -25.12 12.94 -14.06
C GLY A 98 -23.69 13.24 -14.46
N ASN A 99 -23.43 13.72 -15.69
CA ASN A 99 -22.07 14.02 -16.16
C ASN A 99 -21.64 15.42 -15.74
N LEU A 100 -20.36 15.58 -15.37
CA LEU A 100 -19.78 16.88 -15.04
C LEU A 100 -19.74 17.81 -16.25
N VAL A 101 -20.13 19.08 -16.05
CA VAL A 101 -20.14 20.11 -17.09
C VAL A 101 -19.02 21.12 -16.82
N PHE A 102 -18.12 21.29 -17.79
CA PHE A 102 -16.89 22.09 -17.64
C PHE A 102 -17.16 23.55 -17.21
N TYR A 103 -18.01 24.29 -17.93
CA TYR A 103 -18.26 25.70 -17.61
C TYR A 103 -18.96 25.89 -16.25
N LYS A 104 -19.83 24.97 -15.85
CA LYS A 104 -20.49 25.00 -14.52
C LYS A 104 -19.47 24.78 -13.41
N SER A 105 -18.54 23.85 -13.61
CA SER A 105 -17.46 23.54 -12.68
C SER A 105 -16.49 24.72 -12.53
N VAL A 106 -16.21 25.43 -13.62
CA VAL A 106 -15.41 26.67 -13.60
C VAL A 106 -16.10 27.78 -12.83
N LEU A 107 -17.39 28.04 -13.10
CA LEU A 107 -18.15 29.09 -12.41
C LEU A 107 -18.28 28.82 -10.91
N ILE A 108 -18.59 27.58 -10.53
CA ILE A 108 -18.73 27.19 -9.13
C ILE A 108 -17.36 27.22 -8.42
N GLY A 109 -16.29 26.72 -9.07
CA GLY A 109 -14.93 26.78 -8.53
C GLY A 109 -14.42 28.21 -8.35
N GLY A 110 -14.72 29.10 -9.31
CA GLY A 110 -14.40 30.53 -9.24
C GLY A 110 -15.16 31.23 -8.11
N PHE A 111 -16.47 30.96 -7.97
CA PHE A 111 -17.29 31.52 -6.89
C PHE A 111 -16.84 31.04 -5.50
N ALA A 112 -16.54 29.75 -5.35
CA ALA A 112 -16.04 29.19 -4.10
C ALA A 112 -14.66 29.77 -3.70
N GLY A 113 -13.78 29.99 -4.68
CA GLY A 113 -12.49 30.66 -4.46
C GLY A 113 -12.66 32.14 -4.07
N ALA A 114 -13.54 32.87 -4.75
CA ALA A 114 -13.80 34.29 -4.49
C ALA A 114 -14.39 34.55 -3.10
N SER A 115 -15.39 33.75 -2.70
CA SER A 115 -16.02 33.82 -1.38
C SER A 115 -15.05 33.43 -0.26
N GLY A 116 -14.27 32.35 -0.45
CA GLY A 116 -13.23 31.95 0.50
C GLY A 116 -12.14 33.02 0.68
N ALA A 117 -11.74 33.70 -0.40
CA ALA A 117 -10.74 34.78 -0.34
C ALA A 117 -11.26 36.03 0.37
N PHE A 118 -12.53 36.34 0.23
CA PHE A 118 -13.17 37.42 0.97
C PHE A 118 -13.24 37.11 2.47
N ILE A 119 -13.61 35.89 2.85
CA ILE A 119 -13.65 35.45 4.26
C ILE A 119 -12.25 35.46 4.87
N ALA A 120 -11.24 35.04 4.12
CA ALA A 120 -9.83 35.04 4.57
C ALA A 120 -9.16 36.43 4.52
N SER A 121 -9.85 37.47 4.04
CA SER A 121 -9.34 38.83 3.84
C SER A 121 -8.61 39.42 5.06
N PRO A 122 -9.08 39.28 6.32
CA PRO A 122 -8.37 39.81 7.48
C PRO A 122 -6.94 39.26 7.64
N PHE A 123 -6.73 37.99 7.34
CA PHE A 123 -5.41 37.38 7.37
C PHE A 123 -4.55 37.83 6.17
N TYR A 124 -5.16 38.06 5.01
CA TYR A 124 -4.46 38.60 3.85
C TYR A 124 -3.99 40.05 4.06
N LEU A 125 -4.81 40.87 4.74
CA LEU A 125 -4.48 42.24 5.12
C LEU A 125 -3.23 42.28 6.01
N ILE A 126 -3.27 41.56 7.14
CA ILE A 126 -2.15 41.54 8.08
C ILE A 126 -0.91 40.86 7.50
N LYS A 127 -1.09 39.83 6.67
CA LYS A 127 0.00 39.26 5.89
C LYS A 127 0.66 40.35 5.03
N THR A 128 -0.11 41.12 4.27
CA THR A 128 0.42 42.17 3.39
C THR A 128 1.17 43.24 4.18
N HIS A 129 0.65 43.65 5.34
CA HIS A 129 1.29 44.64 6.22
C HIS A 129 2.62 44.14 6.80
N LEU A 130 2.68 42.88 7.24
CA LEU A 130 3.93 42.31 7.76
C LEU A 130 4.96 42.05 6.64
N GLN A 131 4.51 41.73 5.43
CA GLN A 131 5.40 41.47 4.29
C GLN A 131 5.96 42.75 3.66
N SER A 132 5.27 43.88 3.78
CA SER A 132 5.73 45.18 3.27
C SER A 132 6.72 45.88 4.21
N GLN A 133 6.77 45.51 5.49
CA GLN A 133 7.74 46.01 6.47
C GLN A 133 9.16 45.81 5.95
N ALA A 134 9.94 46.89 5.88
CA ALA A 134 11.34 46.86 5.47
C ALA A 134 12.16 47.96 6.16
N SER A 135 13.49 47.80 6.21
CA SER A 135 14.39 48.87 6.67
C SER A 135 14.29 50.11 5.78
N LYS A 136 14.59 51.28 6.36
CA LYS A 136 14.41 52.60 5.71
C LYS A 136 15.07 52.71 4.33
N GLU A 137 16.16 51.99 4.08
CA GLU A 137 16.93 52.02 2.84
C GLU A 137 16.24 51.31 1.66
N ILE A 138 15.29 50.39 1.96
CA ILE A 138 14.61 49.56 0.97
C ILE A 138 13.08 49.49 1.20
N ALA A 139 12.54 50.45 1.96
CA ALA A 139 11.12 50.55 2.29
C ALA A 139 10.31 51.18 1.15
N PHE A 140 9.26 50.47 0.70
CA PHE A 140 8.35 50.91 -0.35
C PHE A 140 6.89 50.71 0.09
N GLY A 141 6.00 51.59 -0.39
CA GLY A 141 4.62 51.64 0.07
C GLY A 141 4.49 52.05 1.54
N HIS A 142 3.27 52.06 2.05
CA HIS A 142 3.02 52.38 3.45
C HIS A 142 3.57 51.30 4.39
N GLN A 143 4.20 51.73 5.49
CA GLN A 143 4.90 50.86 6.45
C GLN A 143 4.10 50.78 7.75
N TYR A 144 3.54 49.60 8.05
CA TYR A 144 2.85 49.34 9.32
C TYR A 144 3.78 48.65 10.30
N HIS A 145 3.81 49.06 11.57
CA HIS A 145 4.71 48.48 12.57
C HIS A 145 3.98 47.56 13.57
N TYR A 146 3.53 46.41 13.10
CA TYR A 146 2.95 45.36 13.94
C TYR A 146 4.00 44.30 14.32
N LYS A 147 3.93 43.80 15.56
CA LYS A 147 4.85 42.75 16.06
C LYS A 147 4.48 41.33 15.62
N GLY A 148 3.27 41.11 15.09
CA GLY A 148 2.80 39.79 14.65
C GLY A 148 1.30 39.78 14.31
N THR A 149 0.77 38.61 13.92
CA THR A 149 -0.61 38.44 13.42
C THR A 149 -1.66 39.02 14.36
N TRP A 150 -1.66 38.61 15.62
CA TRP A 150 -2.69 38.99 16.58
C TRP A 150 -2.59 40.47 16.96
N SER A 151 -1.36 40.99 17.08
CA SER A 151 -1.13 42.42 17.30
C SER A 151 -1.64 43.26 16.13
N GLY A 152 -1.45 42.80 14.89
CA GLY A 152 -1.96 43.48 13.70
C GLY A 152 -3.48 43.43 13.60
N LEU A 153 -4.09 42.25 13.77
CA LEU A 153 -5.55 42.08 13.74
C LEU A 153 -6.22 42.94 14.81
N TRP A 154 -5.71 42.91 16.04
CA TRP A 154 -6.23 43.72 17.14
C TRP A 154 -6.01 45.21 16.92
N GLY A 155 -4.85 45.62 16.38
CA GLY A 155 -4.56 47.02 16.04
C GLY A 155 -5.55 47.59 15.02
N VAL A 156 -5.73 46.89 13.90
CA VAL A 156 -6.69 47.30 12.86
C VAL A 156 -8.13 47.30 13.40
N PHE A 157 -8.50 46.30 14.20
CA PHE A 157 -9.83 46.24 14.81
C PHE A 157 -10.08 47.43 15.77
N LYS A 158 -9.08 47.79 16.58
CA LYS A 158 -9.19 48.91 17.53
C LYS A 158 -9.29 50.27 16.82
N GLU A 159 -8.56 50.45 15.73
CA GLU A 159 -8.52 51.73 14.99
C GLU A 159 -9.69 51.92 14.02
N GLN A 160 -10.12 50.85 13.34
CA GLN A 160 -11.04 50.93 12.19
C GLN A 160 -12.26 49.99 12.30
N GLY A 161 -12.38 49.25 13.41
CA GLY A 161 -13.46 48.29 13.64
C GLY A 161 -13.45 47.10 12.68
N VAL A 162 -14.57 46.36 12.64
CA VAL A 162 -14.74 45.17 11.78
C VAL A 162 -14.60 45.50 10.29
N LYS A 163 -15.07 46.69 9.87
CA LYS A 163 -14.96 47.13 8.47
C LYS A 163 -13.50 47.29 8.03
N GLY A 164 -12.62 47.72 8.93
CA GLY A 164 -11.17 47.81 8.69
C GLY A 164 -10.52 46.45 8.41
N LEU A 165 -10.97 45.38 9.07
CA LEU A 165 -10.41 44.02 8.89
C LEU A 165 -10.67 43.45 7.49
N PHE A 166 -11.75 43.85 6.83
CA PHE A 166 -12.09 43.42 5.46
C PHE A 166 -11.72 44.46 4.39
N ARG A 167 -10.93 45.48 4.77
CA ARG A 167 -10.47 46.51 3.84
C ARG A 167 -9.59 45.90 2.75
N GLY A 168 -9.86 46.24 1.50
CA GLY A 168 -9.24 45.60 0.34
C GLY A 168 -9.89 44.26 -0.05
N GLY A 169 -10.84 43.74 0.74
CA GLY A 169 -11.58 42.50 0.48
C GLY A 169 -12.17 42.41 -0.92
N SER A 170 -12.70 43.51 -1.44
CA SER A 170 -13.27 43.59 -2.80
C SER A 170 -12.23 43.33 -3.91
N SER A 171 -10.94 43.59 -3.66
CA SER A 171 -9.86 43.30 -4.61
C SER A 171 -9.43 41.83 -4.60
N ALA A 172 -9.63 41.12 -3.48
CA ALA A 172 -9.32 39.69 -3.39
C ALA A 172 -10.28 38.81 -4.19
N VAL A 173 -11.51 39.28 -4.42
CA VAL A 173 -12.56 38.58 -5.20
C VAL A 173 -12.13 38.33 -6.65
N PRO A 174 -11.84 39.35 -7.50
CA PRO A 174 -11.44 39.14 -8.88
C PRO A 174 -10.10 38.40 -8.99
N ARG A 175 -9.16 38.65 -8.07
CA ARG A 175 -7.89 37.92 -7.98
C ARG A 175 -8.10 36.42 -7.76
N ALA A 176 -8.90 36.04 -6.77
CA ALA A 176 -9.13 34.63 -6.43
C ALA A 176 -9.97 33.91 -7.49
N PHE A 177 -10.91 34.60 -8.12
CA PHE A 177 -11.71 34.07 -9.23
C PHE A 177 -10.83 33.72 -10.44
N VAL A 178 -9.99 34.68 -10.89
CA VAL A 178 -9.08 34.49 -12.03
C VAL A 178 -8.02 33.42 -11.70
N GLY A 179 -7.40 33.51 -10.51
CA GLY A 179 -6.41 32.52 -10.07
C GLY A 179 -6.97 31.09 -10.03
N SER A 180 -8.16 30.90 -9.48
CA SER A 180 -8.81 29.58 -9.39
C SER A 180 -9.17 29.01 -10.76
N THR A 181 -9.67 29.86 -11.67
CA THR A 181 -10.09 29.47 -13.02
C THR A 181 -8.90 29.12 -13.90
N SER A 182 -7.87 29.98 -13.91
CA SER A 182 -6.66 29.76 -14.71
C SER A 182 -5.88 28.53 -14.22
N GLN A 183 -5.82 28.28 -12.91
CA GLN A 183 -5.10 27.13 -12.34
C GLN A 183 -5.71 25.79 -12.72
N LEU A 184 -7.03 25.63 -12.55
CA LEU A 184 -7.71 24.38 -12.86
C LEU A 184 -7.69 24.08 -14.37
N THR A 185 -7.88 25.12 -15.19
CA THR A 185 -7.92 24.98 -16.64
C THR A 185 -6.54 24.65 -17.21
N SER A 186 -5.52 25.46 -16.92
CA SER A 186 -4.18 25.28 -17.50
C SER A 186 -3.54 23.96 -17.10
N PHE A 187 -3.68 23.53 -15.85
CA PHE A 187 -3.15 22.24 -15.38
C PHE A 187 -3.84 21.06 -16.04
N ALA A 188 -5.18 21.06 -16.13
CA ALA A 188 -5.94 19.98 -16.73
C ALA A 188 -5.59 19.81 -18.23
N TYR A 189 -5.60 20.90 -18.99
CA TYR A 189 -5.25 20.87 -20.41
C TYR A 189 -3.79 20.47 -20.66
N CYS A 190 -2.83 20.92 -19.84
CA CYS A 190 -1.44 20.49 -19.96
C CYS A 190 -1.29 18.99 -19.70
N LYS A 191 -1.96 18.46 -18.66
CA LYS A 191 -1.90 17.04 -18.32
C LYS A 191 -2.56 16.16 -19.39
N GLU A 192 -3.68 16.60 -19.96
CA GLU A 192 -4.33 15.90 -21.08
C GLU A 192 -3.49 15.95 -22.35
N PHE A 193 -2.88 17.09 -22.67
CA PHE A 193 -1.95 17.22 -23.79
C PHE A 193 -0.77 16.26 -23.65
N MET A 194 -0.11 16.24 -22.47
CA MET A 194 1.02 15.34 -22.22
C MET A 194 0.62 13.87 -22.32
N ARG A 195 -0.57 13.48 -21.84
CA ARG A 195 -1.10 12.13 -22.00
C ARG A 195 -1.42 11.77 -23.45
N LYS A 196 -1.99 12.71 -24.21
CA LYS A 196 -2.34 12.51 -25.62
C LYS A 196 -1.11 12.25 -26.50
N TYR A 197 0.03 12.83 -26.17
CA TYR A 197 1.28 12.70 -26.92
C TYR A 197 2.33 11.80 -26.24
N ASP A 198 1.92 11.02 -25.22
CA ASP A 198 2.78 10.07 -24.49
C ASP A 198 4.05 10.70 -23.86
N ILE A 199 3.96 11.97 -23.46
CA ILE A 199 5.07 12.73 -22.87
C ILE A 199 5.11 12.45 -21.37
N LEU A 200 6.19 11.82 -20.89
CA LEU A 200 6.46 11.54 -19.46
C LEU A 200 5.42 10.62 -18.77
N THR A 201 4.67 9.82 -19.53
CA THR A 201 3.64 8.89 -19.01
C THR A 201 4.20 7.79 -18.10
N ASN A 202 5.48 7.44 -18.25
CA ASN A 202 6.19 6.48 -17.40
C ASN A 202 6.54 7.01 -15.99
N SER A 203 6.38 8.32 -15.73
CA SER A 203 6.63 8.91 -14.40
C SER A 203 5.52 9.88 -14.00
N PRO A 204 4.51 9.42 -13.23
CA PRO A 204 3.36 10.23 -12.82
C PRO A 204 3.73 11.50 -12.05
N LEU A 205 4.78 11.44 -11.22
CA LEU A 205 5.31 12.58 -10.47
C LEU A 205 5.94 13.62 -11.39
N LEU A 206 6.80 13.19 -12.32
CA LEU A 206 7.50 14.10 -13.24
C LEU A 206 6.54 14.73 -14.25
N MET A 207 5.53 13.99 -14.72
CA MET A 207 4.45 14.53 -15.55
C MET A 207 3.67 15.61 -14.80
N THR A 208 3.31 15.36 -13.54
CA THR A 208 2.55 16.33 -12.71
C THR A 208 3.38 17.58 -12.42
N PHE A 209 4.68 17.41 -12.11
CA PHE A 209 5.62 18.51 -11.92
C PHE A 209 5.69 19.39 -13.17
N THR A 210 5.94 18.80 -14.34
CA THR A 210 6.04 19.52 -15.61
C THR A 210 4.72 20.21 -15.98
N ALA A 211 3.58 19.54 -15.84
CA ALA A 211 2.27 20.13 -16.09
C ALA A 211 1.97 21.32 -15.16
N SER A 212 2.37 21.24 -13.88
CA SER A 212 2.24 22.36 -12.93
C SER A 212 3.16 23.53 -13.26
N MET A 213 4.40 23.29 -13.69
CA MET A 213 5.35 24.35 -14.05
C MET A 213 4.95 25.06 -15.35
N VAL A 214 4.43 24.32 -16.34
CA VAL A 214 3.90 24.89 -17.60
C VAL A 214 2.60 25.64 -17.33
N GLY A 215 1.65 25.05 -16.60
CA GLY A 215 0.42 25.73 -16.18
C GLY A 215 0.69 26.98 -15.34
N GLY A 216 1.75 26.96 -14.53
CA GLY A 216 2.24 28.09 -13.74
C GLY A 216 2.51 29.36 -14.56
N VAL A 217 2.91 29.24 -15.82
CA VAL A 217 3.12 30.38 -16.73
C VAL A 217 1.79 31.09 -17.01
N ALA A 218 0.77 30.33 -17.40
CA ALA A 218 -0.55 30.86 -17.72
C ALA A 218 -1.22 31.51 -16.49
N ILE A 219 -1.11 30.88 -15.32
CA ILE A 219 -1.65 31.41 -14.06
C ILE A 219 -0.95 32.72 -13.70
N SER A 220 0.37 32.77 -13.82
CA SER A 220 1.16 33.95 -13.45
C SER A 220 0.83 35.15 -14.35
N LEU A 221 0.68 34.94 -15.65
CA LEU A 221 0.28 35.99 -16.57
C LEU A 221 -1.13 36.51 -16.26
N MET A 222 -2.10 35.61 -16.06
CA MET A 222 -3.50 36.01 -15.87
C MET A 222 -3.74 36.64 -14.49
N MET A 223 -3.07 36.17 -13.44
CA MET A 223 -3.33 36.59 -12.06
C MET A 223 -2.55 37.85 -11.64
N THR A 224 -1.36 38.10 -12.20
CA THR A 224 -0.47 39.18 -11.74
C THR A 224 -1.12 40.58 -11.76
N PRO A 225 -1.89 40.99 -12.79
CA PRO A 225 -2.58 42.29 -12.79
C PRO A 225 -3.52 42.48 -11.60
N PHE A 226 -4.28 41.43 -11.25
CA PHE A 226 -5.23 41.45 -10.13
C PHE A 226 -4.52 41.37 -8.78
N ASP A 227 -3.40 40.63 -8.72
CA ASP A 227 -2.57 40.49 -7.54
C ASP A 227 -1.89 41.82 -7.18
N LEU A 228 -1.37 42.57 -8.17
CA LEU A 228 -0.79 43.90 -7.96
C LEU A 228 -1.81 44.88 -7.35
N VAL A 229 -2.99 44.97 -7.95
CA VAL A 229 -4.07 45.85 -7.47
C VAL A 229 -4.47 45.47 -6.04
N SER A 230 -4.55 44.17 -5.75
CA SER A 230 -4.83 43.68 -4.40
C SER A 230 -3.75 44.13 -3.42
N THR A 231 -2.49 43.82 -3.71
CA THR A 231 -1.35 44.15 -2.83
C THR A 231 -1.33 45.62 -2.46
N ARG A 232 -1.57 46.53 -3.42
CA ARG A 232 -1.58 47.98 -3.17
C ARG A 232 -2.79 48.46 -2.38
N LEU A 233 -3.99 47.92 -2.65
CA LEU A 233 -5.19 48.27 -1.90
C LEU A 233 -5.15 47.77 -0.45
N TYR A 234 -4.55 46.61 -0.20
CA TYR A 234 -4.34 46.10 1.16
C TYR A 234 -3.23 46.89 1.89
N ASN A 235 -2.17 47.30 1.18
CA ASN A 235 -1.02 47.98 1.79
C ASN A 235 -1.20 49.50 1.99
N GLN A 236 -1.96 50.21 1.17
CA GLN A 236 -2.04 51.68 1.28
C GLN A 236 -2.41 52.17 2.70
N GLY A 237 -1.92 53.36 3.06
CA GLY A 237 -2.33 54.04 4.28
C GLY A 237 -3.78 54.52 4.21
N VAL A 238 -4.38 54.78 5.37
CA VAL A 238 -5.77 55.27 5.48
C VAL A 238 -5.87 56.49 6.38
N ASP A 239 -6.94 57.26 6.18
CA ASP A 239 -7.35 58.32 7.11
C ASP A 239 -8.06 57.76 8.35
N GLN A 240 -8.47 58.68 9.25
CA GLN A 240 -9.14 58.37 10.52
C GLN A 240 -10.50 57.68 10.35
N PHE A 241 -11.09 57.71 9.15
CA PHE A 241 -12.36 57.06 8.82
C PHE A 241 -12.16 55.76 8.02
N GLY A 242 -10.91 55.32 7.82
CA GLY A 242 -10.56 54.09 7.11
C GLY A 242 -10.57 54.21 5.59
N LYS A 243 -10.65 55.43 5.03
CA LYS A 243 -10.58 55.68 3.58
C LYS A 243 -9.13 55.67 3.10
N GLY A 244 -8.87 55.01 1.97
CA GLY A 244 -7.53 54.91 1.38
C GLY A 244 -6.95 56.26 0.96
N LEU A 245 -5.71 56.54 1.37
CA LEU A 245 -5.01 57.79 1.05
C LEU A 245 -4.59 57.87 -0.42
N LEU A 246 -4.29 56.72 -1.04
CA LEU A 246 -3.80 56.65 -2.42
C LEU A 246 -4.90 56.24 -3.40
N TYR A 247 -5.80 55.36 -2.99
CA TYR A 247 -6.82 54.76 -3.84
C TYR A 247 -8.19 54.72 -3.16
N ASN A 248 -9.20 55.23 -3.86
CA ASN A 248 -10.59 55.21 -3.40
C ASN A 248 -11.27 53.84 -3.56
N GLY A 249 -10.67 52.91 -4.31
CA GLY A 249 -11.22 51.58 -4.56
C GLY A 249 -10.52 50.86 -5.72
N TYR A 250 -11.06 49.71 -6.11
CA TYR A 250 -10.48 48.84 -7.13
C TYR A 250 -10.30 49.53 -8.49
N THR A 251 -11.36 50.18 -8.99
CA THR A 251 -11.37 50.86 -10.29
C THR A 251 -10.43 52.07 -10.31
N ASP A 252 -10.41 52.86 -9.23
CA ASP A 252 -9.50 54.00 -9.08
C ASP A 252 -8.03 53.56 -9.07
N CYS A 253 -7.72 52.43 -8.41
CA CYS A 253 -6.38 51.85 -8.41
C CYS A 253 -5.95 51.42 -9.83
N VAL A 254 -6.80 50.72 -10.57
CA VAL A 254 -6.54 50.32 -11.97
C VAL A 254 -6.29 51.55 -12.85
N LEU A 255 -7.15 52.56 -12.78
CA LEU A 255 -7.04 53.77 -13.60
C LEU A 255 -5.75 54.55 -13.30
N LYS A 256 -5.37 54.66 -12.02
CA LYS A 256 -4.14 55.34 -11.62
C LYS A 256 -2.89 54.58 -12.06
N ILE A 257 -2.86 53.25 -11.92
CA ILE A 257 -1.76 52.42 -12.44
C ILE A 257 -1.63 52.60 -13.94
N TRP A 258 -2.74 52.50 -14.68
CA TRP A 258 -2.73 52.68 -16.13
C TRP A 258 -2.18 54.04 -16.55
N LYS A 259 -2.64 55.13 -15.90
CA LYS A 259 -2.24 56.50 -16.22
C LYS A 259 -0.79 56.83 -15.85
N THR A 260 -0.27 56.26 -14.75
CA THR A 260 1.06 56.64 -14.21
C THR A 260 2.16 55.66 -14.59
N GLU A 261 1.87 54.36 -14.62
CA GLU A 261 2.85 53.28 -14.81
C GLU A 261 2.70 52.56 -16.16
N GLY A 262 1.58 52.77 -16.85
CA GLY A 262 1.27 52.15 -18.13
C GLY A 262 0.92 50.65 -18.02
N PHE A 263 0.67 50.01 -19.17
CA PHE A 263 0.24 48.61 -19.24
C PHE A 263 1.23 47.63 -18.58
N LEU A 264 2.54 47.83 -18.79
CA LEU A 264 3.57 46.98 -18.17
C LEU A 264 3.66 47.13 -16.65
N GLY A 265 3.11 48.22 -16.09
CA GLY A 265 2.99 48.41 -14.64
C GLY A 265 2.19 47.29 -13.97
N PHE A 266 1.16 46.75 -14.63
CA PHE A 266 0.33 45.66 -14.11
C PHE A 266 1.06 44.33 -13.91
N TYR A 267 2.22 44.15 -14.54
CA TYR A 267 3.00 42.92 -14.48
C TYR A 267 4.22 43.01 -13.56
N LYS A 268 4.27 44.04 -12.69
CA LYS A 268 5.25 44.11 -11.61
C LYS A 268 5.10 42.89 -10.68
N GLY A 269 6.22 42.21 -10.42
CA GLY A 269 6.25 40.99 -9.62
C GLY A 269 5.93 39.70 -10.37
N LEU A 270 5.79 39.72 -11.71
CA LEU A 270 5.50 38.52 -12.52
C LEU A 270 6.50 37.37 -12.28
N GLY A 271 7.80 37.67 -12.19
CA GLY A 271 8.85 36.68 -11.91
C GLY A 271 8.64 35.98 -10.57
N PRO A 272 8.64 36.71 -9.43
CA PRO A 272 8.28 36.15 -8.13
C PRO A 272 6.95 35.40 -8.10
N SER A 273 5.91 35.89 -8.80
CA SER A 273 4.62 35.20 -8.92
C SER A 273 4.75 33.82 -9.58
N TYR A 274 5.54 33.70 -10.64
CA TYR A 274 5.81 32.42 -11.31
C TYR A 274 6.55 31.43 -10.42
N PHE A 275 7.69 31.86 -9.86
CA PHE A 275 8.50 31.03 -8.97
C PHE A 275 7.74 30.64 -7.71
N ARG A 276 6.73 31.41 -7.30
CA ARG A 276 5.85 31.05 -6.20
C ARG A 276 4.78 30.05 -6.62
N LEU A 277 4.01 30.34 -7.68
CA LEU A 277 2.80 29.59 -8.03
C LEU A 277 3.07 28.18 -8.54
N GLY A 278 4.11 27.99 -9.35
CA GLY A 278 4.49 26.67 -9.88
C GLY A 278 4.86 25.70 -8.75
N PRO A 279 5.93 25.98 -7.99
CA PRO A 279 6.34 25.18 -6.84
C PRO A 279 5.26 25.03 -5.76
N HIS A 280 4.48 26.07 -5.47
CA HIS A 280 3.38 25.96 -4.50
C HIS A 280 2.34 24.93 -4.94
N THR A 281 1.97 24.91 -6.22
CA THR A 281 1.01 23.94 -6.76
C THR A 281 1.56 22.51 -6.68
N VAL A 282 2.83 22.32 -7.04
CA VAL A 282 3.51 21.02 -6.92
C VAL A 282 3.52 20.54 -5.46
N LEU A 283 3.98 21.37 -4.54
CA LEU A 283 4.07 21.03 -3.12
C LEU A 283 2.68 20.74 -2.53
N CYS A 284 1.65 21.51 -2.88
CA CYS A 284 0.28 21.24 -2.45
C CYS A 284 -0.18 19.84 -2.88
N LEU A 285 0.11 19.43 -4.12
CA LEU A 285 -0.30 18.13 -4.63
C LEU A 285 0.49 16.98 -3.98
N VAL A 286 1.81 17.15 -3.80
CA VAL A 286 2.65 16.17 -3.11
C VAL A 286 2.19 15.99 -1.66
N PHE A 287 2.03 17.08 -0.90
CA PHE A 287 1.53 16.98 0.47
C PHE A 287 0.10 16.42 0.54
N TRP A 288 -0.74 16.72 -0.45
CA TRP A 288 -2.08 16.14 -0.54
C TRP A 288 -2.04 14.62 -0.71
N ASP A 289 -1.22 14.10 -1.63
CA ASP A 289 -1.09 12.66 -1.87
C ASP A 289 -0.47 11.96 -0.65
N GLU A 290 0.60 12.53 -0.08
CA GLU A 290 1.24 12.02 1.14
C GLU A 290 0.29 12.04 2.34
N PHE A 291 -0.54 13.07 2.51
CA PHE A 291 -1.53 13.11 3.58
C PHE A 291 -2.70 12.16 3.33
N LYS A 292 -3.07 11.88 2.08
CA LYS A 292 -4.05 10.83 1.74
C LYS A 292 -3.51 9.44 2.01
N GLU A 293 -2.26 9.19 1.66
CA GLU A 293 -1.57 7.94 1.92
C GLU A 293 -1.30 7.74 3.42
N LEU A 294 -0.88 8.80 4.11
CA LEU A 294 -0.75 8.79 5.56
C LEU A 294 -2.12 8.54 6.21
N TYR A 295 -3.20 9.16 5.71
CA TYR A 295 -4.55 8.89 6.19
C TYR A 295 -5.00 7.44 5.92
N SER A 296 -4.67 6.86 4.75
CA SER A 296 -4.98 5.44 4.47
C SER A 296 -4.18 4.49 5.35
N ARG A 297 -2.94 4.86 5.71
CA ARG A 297 -2.06 4.13 6.64
C ARG A 297 -2.39 4.37 8.13
N ILE A 298 -3.04 5.49 8.47
CA ILE A 298 -3.50 5.87 9.82
C ILE A 298 -4.91 5.34 10.13
N LYS A 299 -5.59 4.73 9.16
CA LYS A 299 -6.83 4.01 9.40
C LYS A 299 -6.53 2.51 9.64
N PRO A 300 -6.18 2.08 10.86
CA PRO A 300 -6.33 0.67 11.21
C PRO A 300 -7.82 0.35 11.19
N ASN A 301 -8.13 -0.90 10.87
CA ASN A 301 -9.47 -1.45 10.82
C ASN A 301 -10.28 -1.04 12.05
N ALA A 302 -11.05 0.05 11.97
CA ALA A 302 -12.37 0.07 12.59
C ALA A 302 -12.97 -1.26 12.17
N THR A 303 -13.23 -2.18 13.12
CA THR A 303 -13.84 -3.51 12.90
C THR A 303 -14.61 -3.45 11.61
N LYS A 304 -13.96 -3.83 10.51
CA LYS A 304 -14.55 -3.58 9.21
C LYS A 304 -15.69 -4.57 9.25
N SER A 305 -16.92 -4.07 9.29
CA SER A 305 -18.05 -4.90 8.92
C SER A 305 -17.59 -5.63 7.66
N LYS A 306 -17.52 -6.96 7.73
CA LYS A 306 -17.06 -7.78 6.62
C LYS A 306 -17.75 -7.28 5.35
N VAL A 307 -17.05 -7.25 4.23
CA VAL A 307 -17.68 -6.81 2.97
C VAL A 307 -18.90 -7.70 2.73
N LEU A 308 -20.09 -7.10 2.79
CA LEU A 308 -21.34 -7.84 2.68
C LEU A 308 -21.64 -8.09 1.21
N VAL A 309 -21.96 -9.33 0.87
CA VAL A 309 -22.40 -9.74 -0.46
C VAL A 309 -23.84 -10.22 -0.35
N GLU A 310 -24.76 -9.45 -0.91
CA GLU A 310 -26.20 -9.68 -0.76
C GLU A 310 -26.68 -10.95 -1.46
N LYS A 311 -26.16 -11.21 -2.67
CA LYS A 311 -26.57 -12.37 -3.47
C LYS A 311 -25.59 -13.52 -3.30
N PRO A 312 -26.08 -14.77 -3.27
CA PRO A 312 -25.23 -15.92 -3.10
C PRO A 312 -24.31 -16.13 -4.30
N ILE A 313 -23.22 -16.84 -4.03
CA ILE A 313 -22.34 -17.41 -5.04
C ILE A 313 -22.40 -18.94 -4.95
N VAL A 314 -22.25 -19.60 -6.10
CA VAL A 314 -22.21 -21.07 -6.16
C VAL A 314 -20.78 -21.51 -5.93
N GLU A 315 -20.56 -22.23 -4.85
CA GLU A 315 -19.26 -22.83 -4.53
C GLU A 315 -19.30 -24.31 -4.92
N ILE A 316 -18.38 -24.71 -5.80
CA ILE A 316 -18.22 -26.09 -6.23
C ILE A 316 -16.89 -26.60 -5.68
N ASP A 317 -16.97 -27.49 -4.70
CA ASP A 317 -15.79 -28.09 -4.09
C ASP A 317 -15.23 -29.23 -4.94
N GLY A 318 -13.97 -29.60 -4.67
CA GLY A 318 -13.16 -30.47 -5.50
C GLY A 318 -12.45 -31.59 -4.73
N ASP A 319 -11.32 -32.01 -5.28
CA ASP A 319 -10.57 -33.19 -4.84
C ASP A 319 -9.10 -32.87 -4.48
N GLU A 320 -8.48 -33.78 -3.73
CA GLU A 320 -7.03 -33.86 -3.47
C GLU A 320 -6.39 -32.55 -2.95
N MET A 321 -5.22 -32.16 -3.46
CA MET A 321 -4.43 -31.04 -2.92
C MET A 321 -5.16 -29.70 -3.10
N THR A 322 -5.87 -29.55 -4.23
CA THR A 322 -6.64 -28.33 -4.51
C THR A 322 -7.78 -28.12 -3.52
N LYS A 323 -8.43 -29.17 -3.03
CA LYS A 323 -9.48 -29.08 -2.00
C LYS A 323 -8.94 -28.45 -0.71
N LEU A 324 -7.78 -28.93 -0.24
CA LEU A 324 -7.12 -28.40 0.96
C LEU A 324 -6.76 -26.91 0.81
N ILE A 325 -6.20 -26.54 -0.34
CA ILE A 325 -5.85 -25.15 -0.65
C ILE A 325 -7.10 -24.27 -0.72
N PHE A 326 -8.19 -24.78 -1.32
CA PHE A 326 -9.45 -24.04 -1.43
C PHE A 326 -10.04 -23.71 -0.06
N ASP A 327 -9.96 -24.66 0.88
CA ASP A 327 -10.37 -24.45 2.26
C ASP A 327 -9.49 -23.44 2.99
N GLU A 328 -8.16 -23.50 2.83
CA GLU A 328 -7.26 -22.50 3.41
C GLU A 328 -7.49 -21.09 2.87
N ILE A 329 -7.71 -20.94 1.56
CA ILE A 329 -8.03 -19.65 0.94
C ILE A 329 -9.30 -19.06 1.58
N LYS A 330 -10.35 -19.87 1.75
CA LYS A 330 -11.59 -19.41 2.39
C LYS A 330 -11.34 -18.94 3.82
N GLN A 331 -10.68 -19.75 4.63
CA GLN A 331 -10.51 -19.49 6.07
C GLN A 331 -9.55 -18.33 6.35
N LYS A 332 -8.44 -18.25 5.62
CA LYS A 332 -7.38 -17.26 5.89
C LYS A 332 -7.55 -15.98 5.08
N LEU A 333 -8.04 -16.06 3.85
CA LEU A 333 -8.02 -14.94 2.90
C LEU A 333 -9.41 -14.35 2.61
N LEU A 334 -10.51 -15.06 2.86
CA LEU A 334 -11.86 -14.58 2.51
C LEU A 334 -12.73 -14.30 3.74
N PHE A 335 -13.06 -15.31 4.55
CA PHE A 335 -14.02 -15.18 5.67
C PHE A 335 -13.65 -14.16 6.75
N PRO A 336 -12.37 -13.84 7.01
CA PRO A 336 -12.02 -12.73 7.91
C PRO A 336 -12.43 -11.36 7.36
N PHE A 337 -12.59 -11.21 6.04
CA PHE A 337 -12.75 -9.91 5.37
C PHE A 337 -14.07 -9.74 4.60
N VAL A 338 -14.69 -10.84 4.14
CA VAL A 338 -15.90 -10.84 3.31
C VAL A 338 -16.93 -11.81 3.88
N GLN A 339 -18.20 -11.42 3.86
CA GLN A 339 -19.33 -12.25 4.23
C GLN A 339 -20.27 -12.40 3.04
N PHE A 340 -20.45 -13.64 2.59
CA PHE A 340 -21.32 -13.98 1.47
C PHE A 340 -22.08 -15.28 1.76
N GLN A 341 -23.30 -15.38 1.22
CA GLN A 341 -24.05 -16.64 1.23
C GLN A 341 -23.48 -17.58 0.16
N ARG A 342 -23.35 -18.87 0.52
CA ARG A 342 -22.79 -19.91 -0.33
C ARG A 342 -23.89 -20.91 -0.68
N ASP A 343 -24.12 -21.12 -1.96
CA ASP A 343 -24.86 -22.28 -2.44
C ASP A 343 -23.84 -23.36 -2.79
N TYR A 344 -23.65 -24.31 -1.88
CA TYR A 344 -22.47 -25.18 -1.83
C TYR A 344 -22.77 -26.56 -2.43
N TYR A 345 -21.89 -27.01 -3.33
CA TYR A 345 -21.98 -28.30 -4.01
C TYR A 345 -20.64 -29.04 -3.91
N ASP A 346 -20.61 -30.17 -3.21
CA ASP A 346 -19.44 -31.03 -3.16
C ASP A 346 -19.36 -31.88 -4.44
N CYS A 347 -18.54 -31.47 -5.40
CA CYS A 347 -18.30 -32.23 -6.63
C CYS A 347 -17.05 -33.13 -6.54
N SER A 348 -16.58 -33.46 -5.34
CA SER A 348 -15.57 -34.50 -5.14
C SER A 348 -15.99 -35.80 -5.80
N LEU A 349 -15.02 -36.58 -6.27
CA LEU A 349 -15.27 -37.86 -6.93
C LEU A 349 -16.08 -38.82 -6.03
N THR A 350 -15.80 -38.82 -4.73
CA THR A 350 -16.56 -39.60 -3.74
C THR A 350 -18.03 -39.20 -3.66
N ASN A 351 -18.33 -37.90 -3.67
CA ASN A 351 -19.71 -37.45 -3.57
C ASN A 351 -20.45 -37.63 -4.90
N ARG A 352 -19.79 -37.39 -6.03
CA ARG A 352 -20.35 -37.70 -7.36
C ARG A 352 -20.70 -39.17 -7.51
N ASN A 353 -19.86 -40.07 -7.00
CA ASN A 353 -20.18 -41.50 -6.99
C ASN A 353 -21.43 -41.82 -6.16
N LYS A 354 -21.59 -41.18 -5.00
CA LYS A 354 -22.76 -41.36 -4.12
C LYS A 354 -24.05 -40.81 -4.71
N THR A 355 -23.99 -39.67 -5.40
CA THR A 355 -25.18 -39.00 -5.96
C THR A 355 -25.46 -39.39 -7.41
N GLU A 356 -24.80 -40.42 -7.93
CA GLU A 356 -24.86 -40.80 -9.34
C GLU A 356 -24.60 -39.61 -10.31
N ASN A 357 -23.65 -38.75 -9.92
CA ASN A 357 -23.27 -37.51 -10.60
C ASN A 357 -24.38 -36.45 -10.72
N GLN A 358 -25.49 -36.60 -9.99
CA GLN A 358 -26.58 -35.61 -9.94
C GLN A 358 -26.10 -34.27 -9.36
N VAL A 359 -25.19 -34.28 -8.36
CA VAL A 359 -24.63 -33.06 -7.77
C VAL A 359 -23.98 -32.12 -8.79
N SER A 360 -23.36 -32.66 -9.85
CA SER A 360 -22.77 -31.84 -10.91
C SER A 360 -23.82 -31.16 -11.81
N LYS A 361 -24.98 -31.80 -12.01
CA LYS A 361 -26.11 -31.18 -12.72
C LYS A 361 -26.75 -30.09 -11.87
N ASP A 362 -26.92 -30.35 -10.58
CA ASP A 362 -27.51 -29.40 -9.64
C ASP A 362 -26.63 -28.16 -9.49
N ALA A 363 -25.30 -28.35 -9.41
CA ALA A 363 -24.32 -27.26 -9.42
C ALA A 363 -24.43 -26.40 -10.70
N ALA A 364 -24.57 -27.03 -11.87
CA ALA A 364 -24.74 -26.31 -13.14
C ALA A 364 -26.04 -25.47 -13.16
N ALA A 365 -27.15 -26.05 -12.70
CA ALA A 365 -28.43 -25.34 -12.58
C ALA A 365 -28.35 -24.16 -11.59
N ALA A 366 -27.63 -24.34 -10.47
CA ALA A 366 -27.39 -23.29 -9.51
C ALA A 366 -26.56 -22.14 -10.09
N ILE A 367 -25.53 -22.43 -10.89
CA ILE A 367 -24.72 -21.38 -11.55
C ILE A 367 -25.61 -20.55 -12.48
N LEU A 368 -26.46 -21.19 -13.29
CA LEU A 368 -27.40 -20.50 -14.17
C LEU A 368 -28.38 -19.62 -13.38
N LYS A 369 -28.82 -20.06 -12.20
CA LYS A 369 -29.69 -19.30 -11.30
C LYS A 369 -28.99 -18.09 -10.67
N HIS A 370 -27.76 -18.27 -10.18
CA HIS A 370 -27.05 -17.26 -9.37
C HIS A 370 -26.05 -16.41 -10.18
N ASN A 371 -25.77 -16.78 -11.43
CA ASN A 371 -24.88 -16.13 -12.40
C ASN A 371 -23.38 -16.19 -12.06
N VAL A 372 -22.98 -16.78 -10.92
CA VAL A 372 -21.58 -16.84 -10.48
C VAL A 372 -21.28 -18.21 -9.88
N GLY A 373 -20.40 -18.96 -10.55
CA GLY A 373 -19.81 -20.20 -10.05
C GLY A 373 -18.32 -20.05 -9.77
N ILE A 374 -17.87 -20.60 -8.64
CA ILE A 374 -16.45 -20.67 -8.26
C ILE A 374 -16.16 -22.13 -7.97
N LYS A 375 -15.33 -22.74 -8.83
CA LYS A 375 -15.13 -24.18 -8.87
C LYS A 375 -13.69 -24.55 -8.55
N CYS A 376 -13.52 -25.51 -7.65
CA CYS A 376 -12.26 -26.19 -7.36
C CYS A 376 -11.97 -27.30 -8.41
N SER A 377 -10.71 -27.70 -8.55
CA SER A 377 -10.32 -28.77 -9.47
C SER A 377 -10.87 -30.13 -9.01
N THR A 378 -11.31 -30.95 -9.95
CA THR A 378 -12.01 -32.23 -9.71
C THR A 378 -11.36 -33.36 -10.50
N ILE A 379 -11.32 -34.56 -9.94
CA ILE A 379 -10.82 -35.76 -10.63
C ILE A 379 -11.77 -36.13 -11.77
N THR A 380 -11.26 -36.45 -12.96
CA THR A 380 -12.01 -37.20 -13.97
C THR A 380 -11.47 -38.63 -13.93
N PRO A 381 -12.28 -39.63 -13.53
CA PRO A 381 -11.76 -40.97 -13.24
C PRO A 381 -11.36 -41.72 -14.51
N ASP A 382 -10.22 -42.39 -14.46
CA ASP A 382 -9.79 -43.45 -15.37
C ASP A 382 -9.97 -44.83 -14.70
N GLU A 383 -9.51 -45.91 -15.34
CA GLU A 383 -9.62 -47.27 -14.80
C GLU A 383 -8.95 -47.44 -13.43
N ASP A 384 -7.85 -46.72 -13.18
CA ASP A 384 -7.12 -46.79 -11.91
C ASP A 384 -7.87 -46.04 -10.82
N ARG A 385 -8.45 -44.88 -11.14
CA ARG A 385 -9.32 -44.13 -10.20
C ARG A 385 -10.61 -44.89 -9.87
N VAL A 386 -11.16 -45.66 -10.81
CA VAL A 386 -12.31 -46.54 -10.55
C VAL A 386 -11.98 -47.54 -9.44
N LYS A 387 -10.79 -48.14 -9.48
CA LYS A 387 -10.32 -49.07 -8.44
C LYS A 387 -9.99 -48.34 -7.14
N GLU A 388 -9.26 -47.22 -7.20
CA GLU A 388 -8.83 -46.47 -6.02
C GLU A 388 -10.02 -46.00 -5.17
N PHE A 389 -11.08 -45.49 -5.81
CA PHE A 389 -12.25 -44.91 -5.13
C PHE A 389 -13.44 -45.85 -5.02
N ASN A 390 -13.31 -47.12 -5.47
CA ASN A 390 -14.40 -48.09 -5.56
C ASN A 390 -15.65 -47.51 -6.25
N LEU A 391 -15.47 -46.99 -7.46
CA LEU A 391 -16.54 -46.32 -8.21
C LEU A 391 -17.52 -47.33 -8.81
N THR A 392 -18.81 -46.97 -8.84
CA THR A 392 -19.84 -47.78 -9.50
C THR A 392 -19.72 -47.77 -11.02
N GLN A 393 -19.19 -46.67 -11.57
CA GLN A 393 -18.85 -46.52 -12.98
C GLN A 393 -17.83 -45.40 -13.19
N MET A 394 -17.27 -45.32 -14.40
CA MET A 394 -16.39 -44.24 -14.82
C MET A 394 -17.21 -42.96 -15.09
N TRP A 395 -17.40 -42.15 -14.06
CA TRP A 395 -18.23 -40.95 -14.14
C TRP A 395 -17.64 -39.88 -15.10
N PRO A 396 -18.48 -39.21 -15.91
CA PRO A 396 -18.02 -38.16 -16.81
C PRO A 396 -17.50 -36.94 -16.06
N SER A 397 -16.67 -36.14 -16.73
CA SER A 397 -16.04 -34.95 -16.15
C SER A 397 -17.08 -33.89 -15.73
N PRO A 398 -17.04 -33.38 -14.49
CA PRO A 398 -17.90 -32.27 -14.05
C PRO A 398 -17.68 -31.01 -14.90
N ASN A 399 -16.44 -30.78 -15.34
CA ASN A 399 -16.09 -29.65 -16.20
C ASN A 399 -16.86 -29.68 -17.51
N GLY A 400 -16.89 -30.84 -18.18
CA GLY A 400 -17.62 -30.99 -19.45
C GLY A 400 -19.12 -30.79 -19.27
N MET A 401 -19.70 -31.35 -18.20
CA MET A 401 -21.12 -31.21 -17.91
C MET A 401 -21.53 -29.75 -17.65
N ILE A 402 -20.78 -29.05 -16.80
CA ILE A 402 -21.06 -27.64 -16.47
C ILE A 402 -20.81 -26.73 -17.68
N ARG A 403 -19.74 -26.99 -18.46
CA ARG A 403 -19.44 -26.26 -19.71
C ARG A 403 -20.55 -26.38 -20.73
N ASN A 404 -21.06 -27.60 -20.93
CA ASN A 404 -22.18 -27.85 -21.84
C ASN A 404 -23.46 -27.15 -21.38
N ALA A 405 -23.76 -27.17 -20.07
CA ALA A 405 -24.94 -26.50 -19.52
C ALA A 405 -24.88 -24.97 -19.66
N LEU A 406 -23.69 -24.38 -19.51
CA LEU A 406 -23.48 -22.94 -19.62
C LEU A 406 -23.37 -22.45 -21.08
N ASN A 407 -23.12 -23.36 -22.02
CA ASN A 407 -22.93 -23.09 -23.45
C ASN A 407 -22.00 -21.88 -23.70
N GLY A 408 -20.85 -21.88 -22.99
CA GLY A 408 -19.98 -20.72 -22.84
C GLY A 408 -18.62 -20.82 -23.54
N THR A 409 -17.91 -19.70 -23.59
CA THR A 409 -16.51 -19.63 -24.04
C THR A 409 -15.58 -19.67 -22.84
N GLN A 410 -14.56 -20.53 -22.88
CA GLN A 410 -13.54 -20.56 -21.82
C GLN A 410 -12.45 -19.54 -22.17
N PHE A 411 -12.30 -18.52 -21.33
CA PHE A 411 -11.20 -17.58 -21.40
C PHE A 411 -10.09 -17.99 -20.44
N ARG A 412 -8.87 -18.07 -20.94
CA ARG A 412 -7.67 -18.29 -20.13
C ARG A 412 -6.75 -17.07 -20.24
N GLU A 413 -6.36 -16.54 -19.10
CA GLU A 413 -5.53 -15.34 -19.02
C GLU A 413 -4.31 -15.60 -18.14
N SER A 414 -3.14 -15.11 -18.57
CA SER A 414 -1.90 -15.24 -17.81
C SER A 414 -1.76 -14.14 -16.76
N ILE A 415 -1.30 -14.51 -15.57
CA ILE A 415 -0.99 -13.65 -14.44
C ILE A 415 0.49 -13.28 -14.55
N ILE A 416 0.79 -11.98 -14.70
CA ILE A 416 2.15 -11.51 -14.90
C ILE A 416 2.75 -11.04 -13.57
N CYS A 417 3.87 -11.66 -13.19
CA CYS A 417 4.75 -11.20 -12.12
C CYS A 417 6.07 -10.72 -12.73
N LYS A 418 6.58 -9.55 -12.34
CA LYS A 418 7.74 -8.93 -12.99
C LYS A 418 9.04 -9.73 -12.87
N ASN A 419 9.25 -10.36 -11.73
CA ASN A 419 10.45 -11.14 -11.42
C ASN A 419 10.41 -12.60 -11.92
N VAL A 420 9.29 -13.03 -12.54
CA VAL A 420 9.19 -14.35 -13.16
C VAL A 420 9.70 -14.25 -14.60
N ASN A 421 10.85 -14.87 -14.86
CA ASN A 421 11.40 -14.98 -16.20
C ASN A 421 10.49 -15.88 -17.06
N LYS A 422 10.07 -15.32 -18.19
CA LYS A 422 9.21 -16.00 -19.16
C LYS A 422 10.06 -16.84 -20.11
N TYR A 423 9.54 -17.99 -20.55
CA TYR A 423 10.21 -18.80 -21.58
C TYR A 423 10.17 -18.14 -22.95
N VAL A 424 9.20 -17.24 -23.19
CA VAL A 424 9.16 -16.34 -24.33
C VAL A 424 9.33 -14.91 -23.82
N PRO A 425 10.57 -14.37 -23.77
CA PRO A 425 10.85 -13.08 -23.13
C PRO A 425 10.10 -11.89 -23.74
N GLY A 426 9.76 -11.96 -25.03
CA GLY A 426 9.03 -10.91 -25.74
C GLY A 426 7.62 -10.66 -25.22
N TRP A 427 6.98 -11.65 -24.58
CA TRP A 427 5.62 -11.56 -24.06
C TRP A 427 5.54 -10.67 -22.81
N THR A 428 5.52 -9.36 -23.05
CA THR A 428 5.45 -8.32 -22.02
C THR A 428 4.02 -7.96 -21.63
N LYS A 429 3.04 -8.32 -22.46
CA LYS A 429 1.60 -8.16 -22.20
C LYS A 429 0.90 -9.53 -22.16
N PRO A 430 -0.22 -9.68 -21.43
CA PRO A 430 -0.97 -10.94 -21.39
C PRO A 430 -1.49 -11.35 -22.77
N ILE A 431 -1.57 -12.65 -23.02
CA ILE A 431 -2.32 -13.23 -24.13
C ILE A 431 -3.60 -13.84 -23.53
N ILE A 432 -4.76 -13.47 -24.06
CA ILE A 432 -6.05 -13.99 -23.60
C ILE A 432 -6.52 -15.04 -24.60
N MET A 433 -6.65 -16.28 -24.16
CA MET A 433 -7.05 -17.41 -25.00
C MET A 433 -8.55 -17.64 -24.85
N GLY A 434 -9.32 -17.44 -25.91
CA GLY A 434 -10.75 -17.77 -25.96
C GLY A 434 -10.94 -19.13 -26.61
N ARG A 435 -11.15 -20.18 -25.81
CA ARG A 435 -11.41 -21.54 -26.29
C ARG A 435 -12.91 -21.77 -26.47
N HIS A 436 -13.28 -22.23 -27.66
CA HIS A 436 -14.61 -22.79 -27.93
C HIS A 436 -14.78 -24.13 -27.21
N THR A 437 -15.79 -24.31 -26.38
CA THR A 437 -15.91 -25.51 -25.52
C THR A 437 -16.87 -26.58 -26.04
N PHE A 438 -17.40 -26.41 -27.26
CA PHE A 438 -18.45 -27.27 -27.81
C PHE A 438 -18.02 -27.94 -29.12
N GLY A 439 -18.43 -29.21 -29.32
CA GLY A 439 -18.23 -29.95 -30.56
C GLY A 439 -16.79 -30.38 -30.80
N ASP A 440 -16.41 -30.44 -32.09
CA ASP A 440 -15.09 -30.85 -32.57
C ASP A 440 -14.68 -32.24 -32.04
N GLN A 441 -13.37 -32.47 -31.79
CA GLN A 441 -12.86 -33.74 -31.25
C GLN A 441 -13.48 -34.11 -29.90
N TYR A 442 -13.92 -33.13 -29.10
CA TYR A 442 -14.48 -33.35 -27.77
C TYR A 442 -15.94 -33.82 -27.80
N GLY A 443 -16.67 -33.54 -28.89
CA GLY A 443 -17.99 -34.10 -29.17
C GLY A 443 -17.94 -35.31 -30.11
N GLY A 444 -16.75 -35.71 -30.57
CA GLY A 444 -16.57 -36.70 -31.62
C GLY A 444 -16.92 -38.12 -31.21
N LYS A 445 -17.09 -38.98 -32.21
CA LYS A 445 -17.19 -40.44 -32.06
C LYS A 445 -16.09 -41.10 -32.85
N ASP A 446 -15.33 -41.97 -32.19
CA ASP A 446 -14.21 -42.71 -32.75
C ASP A 446 -14.44 -44.22 -32.70
N LEU A 447 -13.82 -44.95 -33.62
CA LEU A 447 -13.88 -46.41 -33.68
C LEU A 447 -12.65 -47.03 -34.35
N ILE A 448 -12.38 -48.28 -33.98
CA ILE A 448 -11.35 -49.12 -34.59
C ILE A 448 -11.99 -49.96 -35.71
N ILE A 449 -11.43 -49.89 -36.91
CA ILE A 449 -11.78 -50.72 -38.06
C ILE A 449 -10.84 -51.92 -38.06
N LYS A 450 -11.37 -53.14 -37.88
CA LYS A 450 -10.54 -54.35 -37.75
C LYS A 450 -10.25 -55.04 -39.08
N ASN A 451 -11.17 -54.96 -40.03
CA ASN A 451 -11.13 -55.69 -41.31
C ASN A 451 -11.19 -54.72 -42.49
N PRO A 452 -10.79 -55.13 -43.71
CA PRO A 452 -11.03 -54.34 -44.92
C PRO A 452 -12.51 -53.94 -45.02
N SER A 453 -12.78 -52.63 -45.15
CA SER A 453 -14.13 -52.06 -45.00
C SER A 453 -14.22 -50.70 -45.66
N LYS A 454 -15.43 -50.24 -45.98
CA LYS A 454 -15.70 -48.87 -46.44
C LYS A 454 -16.40 -48.09 -45.33
N ILE A 455 -16.02 -46.84 -45.14
CA ILE A 455 -16.73 -45.91 -44.25
C ILE A 455 -17.52 -44.91 -45.08
N PHE A 456 -18.77 -44.73 -44.70
CA PHE A 456 -19.66 -43.71 -45.25
C PHE A 456 -20.08 -42.74 -44.14
N ILE A 457 -20.26 -41.47 -44.49
CA ILE A 457 -20.91 -40.46 -43.65
C ILE A 457 -22.31 -40.29 -44.22
N THR A 458 -23.32 -40.65 -43.43
CA THR A 458 -24.73 -40.51 -43.83
C THR A 458 -25.39 -39.40 -43.03
N ILE A 459 -25.98 -38.45 -43.73
CA ILE A 459 -26.80 -37.37 -43.18
C ILE A 459 -28.25 -37.71 -43.47
N LYS A 460 -29.07 -37.77 -42.42
CA LYS A 460 -30.53 -37.95 -42.54
C LYS A 460 -31.22 -36.67 -42.08
N SER A 461 -31.83 -35.98 -43.02
CA SER A 461 -32.61 -34.78 -42.76
C SER A 461 -33.98 -35.13 -42.15
N GLU A 462 -34.60 -34.19 -41.42
CA GLU A 462 -35.91 -34.37 -40.80
C GLU A 462 -37.03 -34.66 -41.82
N ASP A 463 -36.87 -34.20 -43.06
CA ASP A 463 -37.76 -34.48 -44.19
C ASP A 463 -37.60 -35.92 -44.75
N GLY A 464 -36.76 -36.74 -44.12
CA GLY A 464 -36.52 -38.14 -44.49
C GLY A 464 -35.49 -38.31 -45.61
N LYS A 465 -34.90 -37.24 -46.14
CA LYS A 465 -33.88 -37.31 -47.17
C LYS A 465 -32.55 -37.81 -46.58
N GLU A 466 -32.01 -38.88 -47.15
CA GLU A 466 -30.71 -39.44 -46.77
C GLU A 466 -29.66 -39.13 -47.85
N GLU A 467 -28.53 -38.56 -47.44
CA GLU A 467 -27.36 -38.35 -48.27
C GLU A 467 -26.18 -39.11 -47.66
N SER A 468 -25.52 -39.97 -48.44
CA SER A 468 -24.39 -40.77 -47.97
C SER A 468 -23.16 -40.53 -48.83
N ILE A 469 -22.05 -40.21 -48.19
CA ILE A 469 -20.77 -39.89 -48.83
C ILE A 469 -19.74 -40.92 -48.39
N GLU A 470 -19.08 -41.61 -49.34
CA GLU A 470 -17.95 -42.49 -49.01
C GLU A 470 -16.78 -41.64 -48.51
N ALA A 471 -16.36 -41.85 -47.26
CA ALA A 471 -15.25 -41.12 -46.65
C ALA A 471 -13.90 -41.77 -46.95
N PHE A 472 -13.79 -43.10 -46.80
CA PHE A 472 -12.55 -43.83 -47.06
C PHE A 472 -12.78 -45.34 -47.21
N THR A 473 -11.93 -46.01 -48.00
CA THR A 473 -11.87 -47.48 -48.12
C THR A 473 -10.62 -48.02 -47.41
N TYR A 474 -10.82 -48.80 -46.35
CA TYR A 474 -9.78 -49.49 -45.59
C TYR A 474 -9.40 -50.82 -46.24
N LYS A 475 -8.09 -51.06 -46.39
CA LYS A 475 -7.53 -52.34 -46.87
C LYS A 475 -7.13 -53.30 -45.75
N GLY A 476 -7.29 -52.90 -44.49
CA GLY A 476 -6.85 -53.62 -43.30
C GLY A 476 -7.23 -52.84 -42.04
N GLN A 477 -6.54 -53.09 -40.92
CA GLN A 477 -6.83 -52.41 -39.66
C GLN A 477 -6.60 -50.88 -39.77
N GLY A 478 -7.50 -50.10 -39.18
CA GLY A 478 -7.41 -48.64 -39.15
C GLY A 478 -8.29 -48.04 -38.05
N VAL A 479 -8.37 -46.71 -38.01
CA VAL A 479 -9.18 -45.94 -37.07
C VAL A 479 -9.92 -44.83 -37.79
N ALA A 480 -11.11 -44.49 -37.32
CA ALA A 480 -11.93 -43.41 -37.86
C ALA A 480 -12.52 -42.57 -36.74
N MET A 481 -12.75 -41.27 -37.01
CA MET A 481 -13.39 -40.34 -36.10
C MET A 481 -14.31 -39.40 -36.88
N LEU A 482 -15.52 -39.19 -36.37
CA LEU A 482 -16.47 -38.19 -36.86
C LEU A 482 -16.62 -37.08 -35.82
N THR A 483 -16.54 -35.81 -36.25
CA THR A 483 -16.69 -34.62 -35.40
C THR A 483 -17.73 -33.66 -35.98
N PHE A 484 -18.38 -32.86 -35.14
CA PHE A 484 -19.45 -31.94 -35.57
C PHE A 484 -19.41 -30.61 -34.78
N ASN A 485 -20.07 -29.59 -35.33
CA ASN A 485 -20.33 -28.33 -34.64
C ASN A 485 -21.64 -27.73 -35.16
N THR A 486 -22.13 -26.65 -34.53
CA THR A 486 -23.37 -25.96 -34.93
C THR A 486 -23.13 -24.47 -35.11
N GLU A 487 -23.85 -23.85 -36.05
CA GLU A 487 -23.74 -22.41 -36.30
C GLU A 487 -24.05 -21.59 -35.04
N ASP A 488 -25.10 -21.96 -34.29
CA ASP A 488 -25.48 -21.27 -33.06
C ASP A 488 -24.36 -21.25 -32.01
N SER A 489 -23.66 -22.37 -31.86
CA SER A 489 -22.53 -22.47 -30.93
C SER A 489 -21.34 -21.60 -31.39
N ILE A 490 -21.04 -21.62 -32.69
CA ILE A 490 -19.97 -20.80 -33.29
C ILE A 490 -20.28 -19.31 -33.14
N ARG A 491 -21.52 -18.90 -33.43
CA ARG A 491 -21.98 -17.51 -33.31
C ARG A 491 -21.90 -17.04 -31.86
N SER A 492 -22.27 -17.92 -30.93
CA SER A 492 -22.15 -17.64 -29.50
C SER A 492 -20.71 -17.44 -29.04
N PHE A 493 -19.81 -18.30 -29.53
CA PHE A 493 -18.38 -18.22 -29.29
C PHE A 493 -17.78 -16.93 -29.85
N ALA A 494 -18.12 -16.56 -31.09
CA ALA A 494 -17.68 -15.32 -31.73
C ALA A 494 -18.10 -14.09 -30.91
N GLY A 495 -19.39 -13.97 -30.58
CA GLY A 495 -19.90 -12.84 -29.79
C GLY A 495 -19.22 -12.71 -28.42
N SER A 496 -18.90 -13.82 -27.77
CA SER A 496 -18.18 -13.84 -26.49
C SER A 496 -16.74 -13.32 -26.64
N CYS A 497 -16.03 -13.74 -27.69
CA CYS A 497 -14.68 -13.27 -27.98
C CYS A 497 -14.65 -11.77 -28.28
N PHE A 498 -15.57 -11.25 -29.10
CA PHE A 498 -15.65 -9.82 -29.40
C PHE A 498 -15.93 -8.97 -28.16
N ARG A 499 -16.86 -9.40 -27.29
CA ARG A 499 -17.13 -8.69 -26.02
C ARG A 499 -15.92 -8.69 -25.09
N MET A 500 -15.24 -9.83 -24.95
CA MET A 500 -14.05 -9.92 -24.12
C MET A 500 -12.92 -9.03 -24.66
N ALA A 501 -12.70 -9.03 -25.97
CA ALA A 501 -11.72 -8.17 -26.63
C ALA A 501 -12.00 -6.67 -26.38
N LEU A 502 -13.26 -6.23 -26.50
CA LEU A 502 -13.66 -4.86 -26.15
C LEU A 502 -13.47 -4.55 -24.67
N GLN A 503 -13.87 -5.47 -23.78
CA GLN A 503 -13.72 -5.30 -22.33
C GLN A 503 -12.24 -5.16 -21.93
N ARG A 504 -11.36 -5.89 -22.60
CA ARG A 504 -9.91 -5.90 -22.34
C ARG A 504 -9.15 -4.86 -23.16
N ASN A 505 -9.83 -4.19 -24.07
CA ASN A 505 -9.27 -3.24 -25.04
C ASN A 505 -8.14 -3.84 -25.88
N TYR A 506 -8.30 -5.08 -26.34
CA TYR A 506 -7.31 -5.86 -27.09
C TYR A 506 -7.81 -6.19 -28.51
N PRO A 507 -6.93 -6.22 -29.53
CA PRO A 507 -7.29 -6.75 -30.85
C PRO A 507 -7.63 -8.23 -30.75
N LEU A 508 -8.45 -8.72 -31.69
CA LEU A 508 -8.92 -10.10 -31.74
C LEU A 508 -8.38 -10.83 -32.97
N TYR A 509 -7.79 -12.00 -32.74
CA TYR A 509 -7.41 -12.94 -33.78
C TYR A 509 -8.24 -14.22 -33.64
N PHE A 510 -8.86 -14.68 -34.73
CA PHE A 510 -9.45 -16.01 -34.80
C PHE A 510 -8.70 -16.84 -35.84
N ALA A 511 -8.26 -18.04 -35.44
CA ALA A 511 -7.38 -18.85 -36.27
C ALA A 511 -7.96 -20.25 -36.52
N THR A 512 -7.93 -20.68 -37.79
CA THR A 512 -8.44 -21.98 -38.27
C THR A 512 -7.51 -22.60 -39.31
N LYS A 513 -7.82 -23.80 -39.82
CA LYS A 513 -7.13 -24.42 -40.95
C LYS A 513 -8.06 -24.54 -42.17
N SER A 514 -8.74 -23.43 -42.50
CA SER A 514 -9.74 -23.35 -43.58
C SER A 514 -9.24 -23.68 -44.99
N THR A 515 -7.93 -23.64 -45.23
CA THR A 515 -7.32 -24.10 -46.50
C THR A 515 -7.41 -25.62 -46.69
N LEU A 516 -7.45 -26.38 -45.59
CA LEU A 516 -7.65 -27.84 -45.60
C LEU A 516 -9.11 -28.20 -45.31
N LEU A 517 -9.69 -27.66 -44.24
CA LEU A 517 -11.07 -27.92 -43.83
C LEU A 517 -12.04 -26.94 -44.52
N LYS A 518 -12.13 -27.06 -45.85
CA LYS A 518 -12.77 -26.07 -46.74
C LYS A 518 -14.26 -25.82 -46.50
N GLN A 519 -14.97 -26.74 -45.87
CA GLN A 519 -16.39 -26.57 -45.51
C GLN A 519 -16.53 -26.29 -44.01
N TYR A 520 -15.92 -27.14 -43.18
CA TYR A 520 -16.04 -27.08 -41.72
C TYR A 520 -15.47 -25.77 -41.14
N ASP A 521 -14.20 -25.46 -41.37
CA ASP A 521 -13.57 -24.25 -40.83
C ASP A 521 -13.98 -22.99 -41.60
N LYS A 522 -14.46 -23.14 -42.85
CA LYS A 522 -15.02 -22.03 -43.61
C LYS A 522 -16.28 -21.47 -42.93
N LEU A 523 -17.15 -22.35 -42.42
CA LEU A 523 -18.34 -21.93 -41.68
C LEU A 523 -17.97 -21.10 -40.44
N PHE A 524 -16.95 -21.52 -39.68
CA PHE A 524 -16.44 -20.74 -38.55
C PHE A 524 -16.01 -19.33 -38.96
N ASN A 525 -15.22 -19.22 -40.03
CA ASN A 525 -14.74 -17.94 -40.54
C ASN A 525 -15.89 -17.04 -41.01
N GLU A 526 -16.86 -17.60 -41.73
CA GLU A 526 -18.04 -16.88 -42.22
C GLU A 526 -18.88 -16.33 -41.06
N VAL A 527 -19.13 -17.15 -40.03
CA VAL A 527 -19.90 -16.73 -38.86
C VAL A 527 -19.17 -15.65 -38.06
N PHE A 528 -17.85 -15.75 -37.87
CA PHE A 528 -17.07 -14.71 -37.18
C PHE A 528 -17.10 -13.37 -37.93
N LEU A 529 -16.97 -13.40 -39.26
CA LEU A 529 -17.08 -12.21 -40.09
C LEU A 529 -18.48 -11.61 -40.04
N ASP A 530 -19.52 -12.44 -40.12
CA ASP A 530 -20.92 -12.01 -40.04
C ASP A 530 -21.21 -11.29 -38.71
N VAL A 531 -20.81 -11.88 -37.59
CA VAL A 531 -20.96 -11.28 -36.25
C VAL A 531 -20.15 -9.97 -36.13
N TYR A 532 -18.91 -9.95 -36.65
CA TYR A 532 -18.09 -8.75 -36.63
C TYR A 532 -18.75 -7.59 -37.40
N GLU A 533 -19.08 -7.81 -38.67
CA GLU A 533 -19.61 -6.79 -39.58
C GLU A 533 -20.96 -6.25 -39.10
N LYS A 534 -21.85 -7.13 -38.60
CA LYS A 534 -23.19 -6.73 -38.16
C LYS A 534 -23.20 -6.06 -36.78
N GLU A 535 -22.39 -6.53 -35.82
CA GLU A 535 -22.58 -6.16 -34.40
C GLU A 535 -21.40 -5.43 -33.74
N TYR A 536 -20.17 -5.62 -34.22
CA TYR A 536 -18.97 -5.20 -33.48
C TYR A 536 -18.03 -4.26 -34.23
N LYS A 537 -18.08 -4.21 -35.57
CA LYS A 537 -17.17 -3.37 -36.39
C LYS A 537 -17.13 -1.91 -35.94
N LYS A 538 -18.29 -1.26 -35.84
CA LYS A 538 -18.39 0.13 -35.35
C LYS A 538 -17.83 0.32 -33.93
N LYS A 539 -17.99 -0.68 -33.06
CA LYS A 539 -17.51 -0.65 -31.67
C LYS A 539 -15.99 -0.82 -31.62
N PHE A 540 -15.44 -1.71 -32.44
CA PHE A 540 -14.00 -1.94 -32.58
C PHE A 540 -13.30 -0.73 -33.18
N GLU A 541 -13.85 -0.14 -34.25
CA GLU A 541 -13.34 1.09 -34.86
C GLU A 541 -13.34 2.26 -33.85
N ALA A 542 -14.42 2.42 -33.08
CA ALA A 542 -14.49 3.44 -32.03
C ALA A 542 -13.47 3.23 -30.90
N ALA A 543 -13.08 1.97 -30.63
CA ALA A 543 -12.07 1.60 -29.64
C ALA A 543 -10.64 1.53 -30.23
N ASN A 544 -10.47 1.78 -31.53
CA ASN A 544 -9.22 1.61 -32.26
C ASN A 544 -8.64 0.17 -32.15
N LEU A 545 -9.50 -0.83 -32.23
CA LEU A 545 -9.17 -2.25 -32.19
C LEU A 545 -9.39 -2.90 -33.55
N THR A 546 -8.67 -3.99 -33.82
CA THR A 546 -8.78 -4.77 -35.06
C THR A 546 -9.31 -6.18 -34.81
N PHE A 547 -9.90 -6.76 -35.86
CA PHE A 547 -10.25 -8.17 -35.92
C PHE A 547 -9.63 -8.79 -37.18
N GLU A 548 -8.92 -9.91 -37.03
CA GLU A 548 -8.29 -10.61 -38.14
C GLU A 548 -8.57 -12.12 -38.09
N LEU A 549 -8.86 -12.69 -39.27
CA LEU A 549 -8.83 -14.13 -39.50
C LEU A 549 -7.44 -14.56 -39.94
N ARG A 550 -6.90 -15.63 -39.35
CA ARG A 550 -5.59 -16.18 -39.72
C ARG A 550 -5.61 -17.70 -39.84
N LEU A 551 -4.60 -18.24 -40.51
CA LEU A 551 -4.33 -19.68 -40.44
C LEU A 551 -3.65 -20.01 -39.11
N ILE A 552 -4.01 -21.14 -38.49
CA ILE A 552 -3.55 -21.50 -37.14
C ILE A 552 -2.03 -21.61 -37.01
N ASP A 553 -1.35 -22.11 -38.04
CA ASP A 553 0.10 -22.20 -38.10
C ASP A 553 0.77 -20.83 -38.20
N ASP A 554 0.24 -19.92 -39.03
CA ASP A 554 0.72 -18.54 -39.11
C ASP A 554 0.49 -17.81 -37.79
N MET A 555 -0.71 -17.93 -37.20
CA MET A 555 -1.03 -17.26 -35.95
C MET A 555 -0.17 -17.76 -34.78
N ALA A 556 0.13 -19.05 -34.71
CA ALA A 556 1.05 -19.58 -33.71
C ALA A 556 2.47 -19.01 -33.88
N ALA A 557 2.98 -18.92 -35.11
CA ALA A 557 4.27 -18.29 -35.38
C ALA A 557 4.27 -16.79 -35.05
N GLN A 558 3.19 -16.08 -35.34
CA GLN A 558 3.02 -14.66 -35.03
C GLN A 558 2.95 -14.43 -33.51
N ALA A 559 2.24 -15.28 -32.77
CA ALA A 559 2.15 -15.21 -31.31
C ALA A 559 3.54 -15.28 -30.67
N MET A 560 4.40 -16.21 -31.11
CA MET A 560 5.79 -16.35 -30.62
C MET A 560 6.66 -15.10 -30.84
N LYS A 561 6.39 -14.34 -31.91
CA LYS A 561 7.14 -13.11 -32.25
C LYS A 561 6.53 -11.83 -31.67
N SER A 562 5.32 -11.93 -31.11
CA SER A 562 4.58 -10.79 -30.61
C SER A 562 5.08 -10.32 -29.24
N SER A 563 4.58 -9.16 -28.80
CA SER A 563 4.73 -8.70 -27.41
C SER A 563 3.59 -9.15 -26.49
N GLY A 564 2.70 -10.03 -26.98
CA GLY A 564 1.40 -10.32 -26.37
C GLY A 564 0.39 -9.19 -26.57
N GLY A 565 -0.62 -9.10 -25.69
CA GLY A 565 -1.59 -8.00 -25.68
C GLY A 565 -2.71 -8.11 -26.71
N PHE A 566 -3.17 -9.34 -26.99
CA PHE A 566 -4.27 -9.63 -27.89
C PHE A 566 -5.16 -10.75 -27.32
N LEU A 567 -6.38 -10.85 -27.85
CA LEU A 567 -7.25 -12.01 -27.64
C LEU A 567 -7.08 -12.99 -28.81
N TRP A 568 -6.82 -14.24 -28.49
CA TRP A 568 -6.71 -15.34 -29.46
C TRP A 568 -7.90 -16.28 -29.30
N ALA A 569 -8.87 -16.16 -30.20
CA ALA A 569 -9.97 -17.09 -30.31
C ALA A 569 -9.51 -18.37 -31.01
N LEU A 570 -9.81 -19.50 -30.40
CA LEU A 570 -9.35 -20.83 -30.81
C LEU A 570 -10.48 -21.85 -30.77
N LYS A 571 -10.49 -22.75 -31.76
CA LYS A 571 -11.35 -23.94 -31.76
C LYS A 571 -11.03 -24.84 -30.56
N SER A 572 -11.88 -25.83 -30.31
CA SER A 572 -11.85 -26.59 -29.06
C SER A 572 -10.53 -27.28 -28.78
N TYR A 573 -9.95 -27.96 -29.79
CA TYR A 573 -8.65 -28.63 -29.67
C TYR A 573 -7.49 -27.65 -29.61
N ASP A 574 -7.44 -26.67 -30.51
CA ASP A 574 -6.35 -25.69 -30.55
C ASP A 574 -6.28 -24.89 -29.25
N GLY A 575 -7.43 -24.50 -28.70
CA GLY A 575 -7.54 -23.76 -27.45
C GLY A 575 -7.10 -24.56 -26.24
N ASP A 576 -7.26 -25.88 -26.25
CA ASP A 576 -6.76 -26.73 -25.16
C ASP A 576 -5.23 -26.80 -25.18
N VAL A 577 -4.65 -27.18 -26.33
CA VAL A 577 -3.20 -27.37 -26.45
C VAL A 577 -2.44 -26.05 -26.31
N LEU A 578 -2.84 -25.01 -27.03
CA LEU A 578 -2.08 -23.76 -27.09
C LEU A 578 -2.18 -22.95 -25.81
N SER A 579 -3.25 -23.09 -25.03
CA SER A 579 -3.35 -22.37 -23.78
C SER A 579 -2.41 -22.92 -22.71
N ASP A 580 -2.16 -24.24 -22.69
CA ASP A 580 -1.13 -24.83 -21.82
C ASP A 580 0.27 -24.38 -22.24
N VAL A 581 0.54 -24.32 -23.56
CA VAL A 581 1.80 -23.77 -24.10
C VAL A 581 1.99 -22.31 -23.68
N VAL A 582 0.95 -21.48 -23.82
CA VAL A 582 1.00 -20.08 -23.41
C VAL A 582 1.19 -19.97 -21.89
N GLY A 583 0.46 -20.74 -21.09
CA GLY A 583 0.58 -20.71 -19.63
C GLY A 583 1.97 -21.10 -19.14
N GLN A 584 2.54 -22.16 -19.70
CA GLN A 584 3.92 -22.53 -19.43
C GLN A 584 4.90 -21.48 -19.94
N GLY A 585 4.63 -20.85 -21.09
CA GLY A 585 5.43 -19.77 -21.66
C GLY A 585 5.53 -18.54 -20.75
N PHE A 586 4.49 -18.27 -19.96
CA PHE A 586 4.46 -17.22 -18.93
C PHE A 586 5.09 -17.64 -17.59
N GLY A 587 5.52 -18.89 -17.44
CA GLY A 587 6.33 -19.38 -16.31
C GLY A 587 5.80 -20.67 -15.68
N SER A 588 4.51 -20.73 -15.35
CA SER A 588 3.85 -21.87 -14.70
C SER A 588 2.35 -21.86 -14.97
N MET A 589 1.73 -23.04 -15.06
CA MET A 589 0.28 -23.20 -15.09
C MET A 589 -0.41 -22.60 -13.84
N GLY A 590 0.30 -22.48 -12.71
CA GLY A 590 -0.17 -21.79 -11.51
C GLY A 590 -0.40 -20.29 -11.71
N LEU A 591 0.18 -19.70 -12.76
CA LEU A 591 0.02 -18.29 -13.14
C LEU A 591 -1.00 -18.11 -14.27
N MET A 592 -1.98 -18.99 -14.38
CA MET A 592 -3.07 -18.86 -15.34
C MET A 592 -4.42 -18.94 -14.62
N ILE A 593 -5.40 -18.16 -15.08
CA ILE A 593 -6.77 -18.20 -14.58
C ILE A 593 -7.74 -18.63 -15.68
N HIS A 594 -8.72 -19.48 -15.34
CA HIS A 594 -9.78 -19.90 -16.24
C HIS A 594 -11.12 -19.26 -15.86
N SER A 595 -11.81 -18.73 -16.86
CA SER A 595 -13.15 -18.18 -16.71
C SER A 595 -14.02 -18.63 -17.88
N LEU A 596 -15.01 -19.46 -17.59
CA LEU A 596 -16.06 -19.82 -18.53
C LEU A 596 -17.15 -18.75 -18.48
N VAL A 597 -17.45 -18.12 -19.61
CA VAL A 597 -18.42 -17.03 -19.72
C VAL A 597 -19.55 -17.46 -20.64
N SER A 598 -20.80 -17.34 -20.17
CA SER A 598 -21.99 -17.63 -20.97
C SER A 598 -22.17 -16.63 -22.12
N HIS A 599 -23.03 -17.00 -23.06
CA HIS A 599 -23.31 -16.17 -24.23
C HIS A 599 -23.84 -14.76 -23.92
N ASP A 600 -24.58 -14.57 -22.83
CA ASP A 600 -25.09 -13.23 -22.46
C ASP A 600 -24.04 -12.38 -21.73
N GLY A 601 -22.86 -12.95 -21.41
CA GLY A 601 -21.81 -12.31 -20.61
C GLY A 601 -22.21 -12.07 -19.16
N ARG A 602 -23.38 -12.56 -18.73
CA ARG A 602 -23.94 -12.35 -17.39
C ARG A 602 -23.53 -13.46 -16.45
N THR A 603 -23.52 -14.70 -16.91
CA THR A 603 -23.15 -15.86 -16.09
C THR A 603 -21.68 -16.21 -16.30
N ILE A 604 -20.95 -16.41 -15.20
CA ILE A 604 -19.58 -16.90 -15.27
C ILE A 604 -19.36 -18.08 -14.32
N MET A 605 -18.43 -18.96 -14.70
CA MET A 605 -17.80 -19.90 -13.80
C MET A 605 -16.29 -19.68 -13.85
N THR A 606 -15.66 -19.61 -12.69
CA THR A 606 -14.21 -19.45 -12.54
C THR A 606 -13.62 -20.72 -11.92
N GLU A 607 -12.45 -21.12 -12.39
CA GLU A 607 -11.76 -22.33 -11.92
C GLU A 607 -10.23 -22.16 -12.01
N PRO A 608 -9.45 -22.89 -11.20
CA PRO A 608 -8.01 -22.99 -11.40
C PRO A 608 -7.68 -23.55 -12.78
N ALA A 609 -6.53 -23.15 -13.32
CA ALA A 609 -6.09 -23.58 -14.64
C ALA A 609 -5.61 -25.04 -14.71
N HIS A 610 -5.22 -25.59 -13.56
CA HIS A 610 -4.59 -26.90 -13.43
C HIS A 610 -5.53 -27.95 -12.81
N GLY A 611 -5.12 -29.21 -12.90
CA GLY A 611 -5.79 -30.33 -12.23
C GLY A 611 -5.63 -30.32 -10.71
N THR A 612 -5.95 -31.44 -10.08
CA THR A 612 -6.04 -31.60 -8.61
C THR A 612 -4.69 -31.75 -7.90
N VAL A 613 -3.59 -31.74 -8.67
CA VAL A 613 -2.19 -31.89 -8.20
C VAL A 613 -1.98 -33.18 -7.40
N THR A 614 -2.47 -34.30 -7.94
CA THR A 614 -2.42 -35.65 -7.34
C THR A 614 -1.06 -36.00 -6.76
N ARG A 615 0.04 -35.71 -7.48
CA ARG A 615 1.40 -36.03 -7.02
C ARG A 615 1.72 -35.40 -5.66
N HIS A 616 1.38 -34.13 -5.46
CA HIS A 616 1.61 -33.45 -4.19
C HIS A 616 0.66 -33.96 -3.12
N TYR A 617 -0.58 -34.29 -3.49
CA TYR A 617 -1.52 -34.90 -2.56
C TYR A 617 -1.02 -36.25 -2.02
N ARG A 618 -0.33 -37.07 -2.83
CA ARG A 618 0.29 -38.31 -2.34
C ARG A 618 1.40 -38.08 -1.33
N GLU A 619 2.19 -37.02 -1.49
CA GLU A 619 3.21 -36.64 -0.51
C GLU A 619 2.59 -36.12 0.78
N TYR A 620 1.55 -35.28 0.66
CA TYR A 620 0.75 -34.83 1.81
C TYR A 620 0.14 -36.01 2.59
N GLN A 621 -0.41 -37.02 1.90
CA GLN A 621 -0.96 -38.22 2.54
C GLN A 621 0.09 -39.03 3.33
N LYS A 622 1.37 -38.90 3.00
CA LYS A 622 2.49 -39.51 3.75
C LYS A 622 2.98 -38.64 4.92
N GLY A 623 2.45 -37.43 5.07
CA GLY A 623 2.91 -36.45 6.07
C GLY A 623 4.09 -35.59 5.62
N ASN A 624 4.49 -35.66 4.34
CA ASN A 624 5.58 -34.86 3.80
C ASN A 624 5.11 -33.42 3.48
N GLU A 625 6.02 -32.45 3.56
CA GLU A 625 5.77 -31.08 3.12
C GLU A 625 5.51 -31.01 1.60
N THR A 626 4.70 -30.04 1.18
CA THR A 626 4.42 -29.80 -0.24
C THR A 626 4.55 -28.32 -0.58
N SER A 627 5.04 -28.02 -1.79
CA SER A 627 5.09 -26.65 -2.32
C SER A 627 4.16 -26.53 -3.52
N THR A 628 2.86 -26.49 -3.25
CA THR A 628 1.81 -26.40 -4.27
C THR A 628 1.37 -24.96 -4.47
N ASN A 629 1.44 -24.45 -5.70
CA ASN A 629 1.09 -23.08 -6.02
C ASN A 629 -0.42 -22.80 -5.87
N PRO A 630 -0.85 -21.89 -4.98
CA PRO A 630 -2.27 -21.59 -4.77
C PRO A 630 -2.80 -20.43 -5.63
N ILE A 631 -1.95 -19.76 -6.43
CA ILE A 631 -2.27 -18.47 -7.08
C ILE A 631 -3.49 -18.61 -8.00
N SER A 632 -3.54 -19.63 -8.85
CA SER A 632 -4.67 -19.87 -9.75
C SER A 632 -5.99 -20.08 -8.97
N SER A 633 -5.95 -20.79 -7.84
CA SER A 633 -7.10 -20.98 -6.95
C SER A 633 -7.54 -19.69 -6.25
N ILE A 634 -6.60 -18.84 -5.83
CA ILE A 634 -6.91 -17.51 -5.29
C ILE A 634 -7.60 -16.66 -6.37
N PHE A 635 -7.08 -16.68 -7.59
CA PHE A 635 -7.64 -15.92 -8.71
C PHE A 635 -9.02 -16.43 -9.15
N ALA A 636 -9.31 -17.73 -9.01
CA ALA A 636 -10.66 -18.25 -9.22
C ALA A 636 -11.65 -17.57 -8.25
N TRP A 637 -11.33 -17.52 -6.96
CA TRP A 637 -12.14 -16.82 -5.98
C TRP A 637 -12.28 -15.33 -6.28
N THR A 638 -11.18 -14.62 -6.53
CA THR A 638 -11.23 -13.16 -6.75
C THR A 638 -11.97 -12.80 -8.02
N ARG A 639 -11.81 -13.55 -9.12
CA ARG A 639 -12.52 -13.28 -10.38
C ARG A 639 -14.02 -13.56 -10.26
N GLY A 640 -14.41 -14.63 -9.57
CA GLY A 640 -15.82 -14.91 -9.29
C GLY A 640 -16.48 -13.80 -8.46
N LEU A 641 -15.82 -13.41 -7.36
CA LEU A 641 -16.29 -12.32 -6.50
C LEU A 641 -16.25 -10.95 -7.19
N GLN A 642 -15.28 -10.69 -8.06
CA GLN A 642 -15.21 -9.47 -8.86
C GLN A 642 -16.40 -9.36 -9.83
N HIS A 643 -16.82 -10.48 -10.41
CA HIS A 643 -18.00 -10.50 -11.27
C HIS A 643 -19.29 -10.36 -10.45
N ARG A 644 -19.37 -10.99 -9.27
CA ARG A 644 -20.46 -10.75 -8.31
C ARG A 644 -20.56 -9.27 -7.95
N ALA A 645 -19.43 -8.63 -7.67
CA ALA A 645 -19.33 -7.20 -7.39
C ALA A 645 -19.87 -6.35 -8.54
N LYS A 646 -19.56 -6.71 -9.79
CA LYS A 646 -20.09 -6.02 -10.99
C LYS A 646 -21.61 -6.19 -11.10
N LEU A 647 -22.12 -7.40 -10.91
CA LEU A 647 -23.56 -7.68 -11.01
C LEU A 647 -24.37 -7.00 -9.89
N ASP A 648 -23.77 -6.79 -8.72
CA ASP A 648 -24.42 -6.16 -7.56
C ASP A 648 -24.07 -4.68 -7.39
N ASN A 649 -23.26 -4.11 -8.28
CA ASN A 649 -22.68 -2.76 -8.14
C ASN A 649 -21.95 -2.55 -6.79
N ASN A 650 -21.35 -3.61 -6.24
CA ASN A 650 -20.65 -3.59 -4.96
C ASN A 650 -19.18 -3.19 -5.15
N VAL A 651 -18.91 -1.89 -5.06
CA VAL A 651 -17.56 -1.32 -5.22
C VAL A 651 -16.59 -1.83 -4.16
N GLU A 652 -17.05 -2.09 -2.93
CA GLU A 652 -16.18 -2.56 -1.85
C GLU A 652 -15.67 -3.98 -2.10
N LEU A 653 -16.53 -4.89 -2.56
CA LEU A 653 -16.14 -6.23 -2.95
C LEU A 653 -15.16 -6.20 -4.12
N GLY A 654 -15.41 -5.36 -5.12
CA GLY A 654 -14.50 -5.19 -6.26
C GLY A 654 -13.13 -4.63 -5.88
N ASN A 655 -13.04 -3.78 -4.85
CA ASN A 655 -11.76 -3.29 -4.34
C ASN A 655 -11.04 -4.38 -3.53
N PHE A 656 -11.77 -5.15 -2.73
CA PHE A 656 -11.20 -6.25 -1.96
C PHE A 656 -10.53 -7.30 -2.87
N THR A 657 -11.22 -7.74 -3.91
CA THR A 657 -10.71 -8.73 -4.87
C THR A 657 -9.46 -8.24 -5.58
N LYS A 658 -9.44 -6.98 -6.02
CA LYS A 658 -8.27 -6.36 -6.64
C LYS A 658 -7.07 -6.26 -5.68
N ASN A 659 -7.33 -5.92 -4.42
CA ASN A 659 -6.26 -5.85 -3.41
C ASN A 659 -5.68 -7.22 -3.11
N LEU A 660 -6.50 -8.27 -3.06
CA LEU A 660 -6.03 -9.64 -2.85
C LEU A 660 -5.19 -10.15 -4.04
N GLU A 661 -5.61 -9.87 -5.28
CA GLU A 661 -4.81 -10.17 -6.48
C GLU A 661 -3.45 -9.43 -6.44
N ASN A 662 -3.45 -8.14 -6.11
CA ASN A 662 -2.22 -7.35 -6.00
C ASN A 662 -1.29 -7.89 -4.90
N ALA A 663 -1.83 -8.20 -3.71
CA ALA A 663 -1.03 -8.77 -2.62
C ALA A 663 -0.39 -10.10 -3.02
N THR A 664 -1.12 -10.94 -3.77
CA THR A 664 -0.61 -12.20 -4.29
C THR A 664 0.56 -11.98 -5.24
N VAL A 665 0.40 -11.07 -6.21
CA VAL A 665 1.49 -10.72 -7.16
C VAL A 665 2.68 -10.09 -6.44
N SER A 666 2.45 -9.15 -5.52
CA SER A 666 3.53 -8.51 -4.75
C SER A 666 4.29 -9.49 -3.85
N THR A 667 3.64 -10.55 -3.36
CA THR A 667 4.32 -11.61 -2.59
C THR A 667 5.33 -12.36 -3.47
N VAL A 668 4.91 -12.73 -4.69
CA VAL A 668 5.81 -13.33 -5.68
C VAL A 668 6.94 -12.37 -6.05
N GLU A 669 6.62 -11.11 -6.32
CA GLU A 669 7.59 -10.07 -6.69
C GLU A 669 8.58 -9.74 -5.57
N ALA A 670 8.23 -10.00 -4.30
CA ALA A 670 9.12 -9.89 -3.15
C ALA A 670 10.07 -11.10 -2.98
N GLY A 671 10.01 -12.10 -3.88
CA GLY A 671 10.84 -13.30 -3.84
C GLY A 671 10.25 -14.44 -2.99
N LEU A 672 9.05 -14.29 -2.45
CA LEU A 672 8.37 -15.35 -1.69
C LEU A 672 7.54 -16.20 -2.64
N VAL A 673 8.09 -17.34 -3.07
CA VAL A 673 7.54 -18.15 -4.16
C VAL A 673 7.45 -19.63 -3.84
N THR A 674 6.51 -20.31 -4.47
CA THR A 674 6.43 -21.78 -4.46
C THR A 674 7.45 -22.39 -5.41
N LYS A 675 7.77 -23.68 -5.20
CA LYS A 675 8.83 -24.41 -5.91
C LYS A 675 8.70 -24.41 -7.43
N ASP A 676 7.48 -24.34 -7.97
CA ASP A 676 7.24 -24.27 -9.41
C ASP A 676 7.72 -22.94 -10.03
N LEU A 677 7.70 -21.85 -9.26
CA LEU A 677 8.14 -20.53 -9.71
C LEU A 677 9.62 -20.26 -9.42
N ALA A 678 10.19 -20.93 -8.42
CA ALA A 678 11.58 -20.72 -8.00
C ALA A 678 12.61 -20.79 -9.16
N PRO A 679 12.58 -21.76 -10.08
CA PRO A 679 13.51 -21.79 -11.22
C PRO A 679 13.34 -20.60 -12.18
N CYS A 680 12.11 -20.08 -12.31
CA CYS A 680 11.81 -18.94 -13.16
C CYS A 680 12.21 -17.60 -12.50
N VAL A 681 12.28 -17.55 -11.16
CA VAL A 681 12.64 -16.34 -10.41
C VAL A 681 14.14 -16.28 -10.10
N PHE A 682 14.71 -17.40 -9.62
CA PHE A 682 16.10 -17.47 -9.14
C PHE A 682 17.07 -18.12 -10.13
N GLY A 683 16.57 -18.73 -11.21
CA GLY A 683 17.39 -19.42 -12.23
C GLY A 683 17.37 -20.94 -12.08
N LYS A 684 17.80 -21.65 -13.13
CA LYS A 684 17.73 -23.13 -13.21
C LYS A 684 18.70 -23.85 -12.25
N ASP A 685 19.76 -23.18 -11.84
CA ASP A 685 20.74 -23.71 -10.86
C ASP A 685 20.32 -23.42 -9.41
N PHE A 686 19.09 -22.94 -9.20
CA PHE A 686 18.51 -22.80 -7.88
C PHE A 686 18.52 -24.15 -7.16
N LYS A 687 19.30 -24.22 -6.09
CA LYS A 687 19.19 -25.31 -5.13
C LYS A 687 18.06 -24.96 -4.18
N GLU A 688 17.10 -25.87 -4.08
CA GLU A 688 16.14 -25.88 -2.99
C GLU A 688 16.94 -25.72 -1.69
N THR A 689 16.63 -24.71 -0.90
CA THR A 689 17.17 -24.61 0.45
C THR A 689 16.56 -25.76 1.24
N ASP A 690 17.21 -26.92 1.16
CA ASP A 690 16.92 -28.07 2.01
C ASP A 690 16.83 -27.55 3.44
N SER A 691 15.82 -28.00 4.18
CA SER A 691 15.74 -27.78 5.62
C SER A 691 17.02 -28.23 6.36
N ASP A 692 17.83 -29.10 5.73
CA ASP A 692 19.17 -29.52 6.17
C ASP A 692 20.30 -28.49 5.94
N THR A 693 20.07 -27.42 5.18
CA THR A 693 21.06 -26.33 4.96
C THR A 693 20.79 -25.08 5.79
N GLN A 694 19.72 -25.07 6.57
CA GLN A 694 19.43 -23.96 7.47
C GLN A 694 20.52 -23.89 8.55
N PRO A 695 21.07 -22.70 8.83
CA PRO A 695 22.18 -22.57 9.75
C PRO A 695 21.73 -22.96 11.16
N VAL A 696 22.34 -24.01 11.72
CA VAL A 696 22.11 -24.43 13.11
C VAL A 696 23.28 -23.99 13.97
N VAL A 697 23.00 -23.29 15.07
CA VAL A 697 24.00 -22.84 16.06
C VAL A 697 23.66 -23.43 17.42
N GLN A 698 24.67 -23.95 18.10
CA GLN A 698 24.56 -24.39 19.50
C GLN A 698 24.64 -23.18 20.42
N THR A 699 23.64 -22.99 21.27
CA THR A 699 23.64 -22.01 22.36
C THR A 699 23.80 -22.73 23.71
N THR A 700 24.00 -21.98 24.80
CA THR A 700 24.02 -22.50 26.18
C THR A 700 22.70 -23.16 26.59
N TYR A 701 21.60 -22.89 25.88
CA TYR A 701 20.27 -23.41 26.20
C TYR A 701 19.79 -24.49 25.21
N GLY A 702 20.48 -24.69 24.08
CA GLY A 702 20.10 -25.68 23.08
C GLY A 702 20.41 -25.23 21.66
N LYS A 703 20.12 -26.09 20.68
CA LYS A 703 20.33 -25.78 19.26
C LYS A 703 19.23 -24.86 18.74
N ILE A 704 19.62 -23.87 17.94
CA ILE A 704 18.67 -23.01 17.23
C ILE A 704 18.93 -23.06 15.74
N GLN A 705 17.87 -22.93 14.95
CA GLN A 705 17.90 -22.88 13.49
C GLN A 705 17.55 -21.48 13.01
N GLY A 706 18.48 -20.85 12.30
CA GLY A 706 18.27 -19.56 11.63
C GLY A 706 17.89 -19.76 10.16
N GLN A 707 18.09 -18.70 9.38
CA GLN A 707 17.89 -18.69 7.94
C GLN A 707 18.95 -17.89 7.22
N ILE A 708 19.18 -18.22 5.95
CA ILE A 708 20.05 -17.45 5.05
C ILE A 708 19.17 -16.43 4.30
N LEU A 709 19.56 -15.17 4.32
CA LEU A 709 18.89 -14.05 3.65
C LEU A 709 19.86 -13.30 2.74
N SER A 710 19.33 -12.64 1.72
CA SER A 710 20.12 -11.75 0.84
C SER A 710 20.07 -10.30 1.32
N THR A 711 21.16 -9.54 1.13
CA THR A 711 21.16 -8.10 1.43
C THR A 711 20.32 -7.32 0.42
N VAL A 712 19.80 -6.15 0.83
CA VAL A 712 18.94 -5.32 -0.03
C VAL A 712 19.73 -4.54 -1.08
N GLN A 713 20.96 -4.12 -0.78
CA GLN A 713 21.77 -3.33 -1.73
C GLN A 713 22.47 -4.22 -2.76
N GLU A 714 22.96 -5.38 -2.33
CA GLU A 714 23.70 -6.33 -3.15
C GLU A 714 23.02 -7.71 -3.04
N PRO A 715 21.95 -8.00 -3.82
CA PRO A 715 21.12 -9.21 -3.66
C PRO A 715 21.87 -10.55 -3.78
N HIS A 716 23.11 -10.52 -4.26
CA HIS A 716 24.00 -11.67 -4.37
C HIS A 716 24.81 -11.94 -3.09
N LEU A 717 24.80 -11.03 -2.11
CA LEU A 717 25.43 -11.22 -0.81
C LEU A 717 24.43 -11.83 0.16
N GLU A 718 24.82 -12.96 0.75
CA GLU A 718 24.04 -13.66 1.76
C GLU A 718 24.51 -13.32 3.17
N TYR A 719 23.60 -13.42 4.13
CA TYR A 719 23.87 -13.34 5.57
C TYR A 719 22.96 -14.29 6.33
N TYR A 720 23.42 -14.72 7.50
CA TYR A 720 22.69 -15.56 8.43
C TYR A 720 21.86 -14.69 9.37
N ALA A 721 20.58 -15.02 9.52
CA ALA A 721 19.64 -14.37 10.40
C ALA A 721 19.02 -15.37 11.38
N PHE A 722 19.17 -15.11 12.67
CA PHE A 722 18.53 -15.85 13.75
C PHE A 722 17.64 -14.88 14.51
N ARG A 723 16.33 -15.07 14.45
CA ARG A 723 15.33 -14.13 14.95
C ARG A 723 14.47 -14.77 16.02
N GLY A 724 14.06 -13.98 17.01
CA GLY A 724 13.20 -14.45 18.10
C GLY A 724 13.86 -15.43 19.08
N ILE A 725 15.18 -15.31 19.30
CA ILE A 725 15.91 -16.16 20.24
C ILE A 725 15.55 -15.76 21.68
N PRO A 726 14.98 -16.64 22.51
CA PRO A 726 14.70 -16.30 23.91
C PRO A 726 16.00 -16.16 24.69
N TYR A 727 16.20 -15.01 25.33
CA TYR A 727 17.34 -14.77 26.22
C TYR A 727 16.95 -14.82 27.71
N ALA A 728 15.65 -14.82 28.01
CA ALA A 728 15.08 -14.98 29.35
C ALA A 728 13.78 -15.80 29.31
N LYS A 729 13.31 -16.27 30.47
CA LYS A 729 11.96 -16.82 30.61
C LYS A 729 10.91 -15.75 30.28
N PRO A 730 9.74 -16.15 29.72
CA PRO A 730 8.62 -15.25 29.59
C PRO A 730 8.28 -14.60 30.95
N PRO A 731 8.18 -13.26 31.04
CA PRO A 731 7.87 -12.55 32.28
C PRO A 731 6.37 -12.59 32.56
N LEU A 732 5.82 -13.81 32.66
CA LEU A 732 4.40 -14.06 32.90
C LEU A 732 4.15 -14.25 34.39
N GLU A 733 2.90 -14.00 34.81
CA GLU A 733 2.42 -14.29 36.16
C GLU A 733 3.31 -13.64 37.24
N GLU A 734 3.88 -14.45 38.14
CA GLU A 734 4.75 -14.01 39.24
C GLU A 734 6.05 -13.35 38.76
N LEU A 735 6.46 -13.56 37.50
CA LEU A 735 7.68 -12.99 36.92
C LEU A 735 7.49 -11.60 36.31
N ARG A 736 6.24 -11.13 36.17
CA ARG A 736 5.88 -9.88 35.45
C ARG A 736 6.71 -8.66 35.84
N PHE A 737 6.95 -8.47 37.13
CA PHE A 737 7.70 -7.33 37.68
C PHE A 737 9.06 -7.71 38.28
N GLN A 738 9.47 -8.98 38.12
CA GLN A 738 10.71 -9.50 38.69
C GLN A 738 11.89 -9.36 37.71
N PRO A 739 13.14 -9.42 38.21
CA PRO A 739 14.31 -9.61 37.36
C PRO A 739 14.14 -10.80 36.40
N PRO A 740 14.63 -10.71 35.16
CA PRO A 740 14.51 -11.79 34.19
C PRO A 740 15.27 -13.04 34.67
N LEU A 741 14.65 -14.21 34.53
CA LEU A 741 15.29 -15.49 34.80
C LEU A 741 15.83 -16.11 33.51
N LYS A 742 16.90 -16.90 33.61
CA LYS A 742 17.49 -17.61 32.47
C LYS A 742 16.47 -18.58 31.84
N PRO A 743 16.43 -18.74 30.50
CA PRO A 743 15.59 -19.71 29.83
C PRO A 743 15.82 -21.14 30.32
N GLU A 744 14.78 -21.96 30.27
CA GLU A 744 14.95 -23.41 30.40
C GLU A 744 15.66 -23.96 29.15
N PRO A 745 16.63 -24.88 29.30
CA PRO A 745 17.22 -25.57 28.17
C PRO A 745 16.18 -26.36 27.36
N TRP A 746 16.41 -26.50 26.05
CA TRP A 746 15.57 -27.28 25.14
C TRP A 746 16.39 -28.35 24.41
N GLU A 747 15.79 -29.53 24.22
CA GLU A 747 16.45 -30.67 23.59
C GLU A 747 16.40 -30.62 22.06
N ASN A 748 15.24 -30.24 21.50
CA ASN A 748 15.01 -30.19 20.05
C ASN A 748 15.53 -28.88 19.44
N VAL A 749 15.92 -28.93 18.16
CA VAL A 749 16.33 -27.70 17.44
C VAL A 749 15.16 -26.71 17.41
N LYS A 750 15.38 -25.51 17.98
CA LYS A 750 14.35 -24.47 18.04
C LYS A 750 14.39 -23.60 16.77
N PRO A 751 13.28 -23.47 16.02
CA PRO A 751 13.22 -22.55 14.89
C PRO A 751 13.29 -21.09 15.37
N CYS A 752 14.27 -20.36 14.87
CA CYS A 752 14.51 -18.94 15.12
C CYS A 752 14.56 -18.18 13.79
N VAL A 753 13.49 -18.33 13.00
CA VAL A 753 13.36 -17.73 11.66
C VAL A 753 12.49 -16.47 11.65
N ASP A 754 11.59 -16.31 12.62
CA ASP A 754 10.70 -15.15 12.75
C ASP A 754 11.11 -14.25 13.91
N TYR A 755 10.78 -12.95 13.81
CA TYR A 755 10.97 -12.04 14.94
C TYR A 755 10.07 -12.46 16.11
N GLY A 756 10.61 -12.38 17.33
CA GLY A 756 9.82 -12.59 18.54
C GLY A 756 8.77 -11.51 18.75
N ASN A 757 7.78 -11.79 19.60
CA ASN A 757 6.71 -10.84 19.90
C ASN A 757 7.29 -9.50 20.38
N SER A 758 6.71 -8.40 19.89
CA SER A 758 7.01 -7.09 20.47
C SER A 758 6.50 -7.01 21.90
N CYS A 759 7.20 -6.31 22.80
CA CYS A 759 6.74 -6.17 24.18
C CYS A 759 5.47 -5.34 24.27
N LEU A 760 4.63 -5.68 25.24
CA LEU A 760 3.32 -5.10 25.45
C LEU A 760 3.37 -3.57 25.60
N GLN A 761 2.61 -2.85 24.78
CA GLN A 761 2.66 -1.40 24.67
C GLN A 761 1.35 -0.82 24.11
N VAL A 762 1.11 0.48 24.33
CA VAL A 762 -0.07 1.17 23.79
C VAL A 762 0.29 1.92 22.50
N SER A 763 -0.45 1.64 21.44
CA SER A 763 -0.35 2.31 20.15
C SER A 763 -0.65 3.81 20.29
N LYS A 764 0.28 4.65 19.82
CA LYS A 764 0.09 6.10 19.78
C LYS A 764 -1.02 6.52 18.80
N LYS A 765 -1.37 5.66 17.83
CA LYS A 765 -2.26 6.01 16.71
C LYS A 765 -3.73 5.92 17.12
N ASP A 766 -4.10 4.88 17.84
CA ASP A 766 -5.50 4.52 18.13
C ASP A 766 -5.74 4.09 19.58
N GLY A 767 -4.68 4.03 20.42
CA GLY A 767 -4.79 3.60 21.82
C GLY A 767 -5.00 2.09 22.00
N SER A 768 -4.90 1.30 20.93
CA SER A 768 -4.92 -0.17 21.02
C SER A 768 -3.69 -0.70 21.75
N VAL A 769 -3.80 -1.85 22.41
CA VAL A 769 -2.66 -2.55 23.00
C VAL A 769 -2.05 -3.44 21.94
N LEU A 770 -0.73 -3.39 21.82
CA LEU A 770 0.08 -4.15 20.88
C LEU A 770 1.10 -4.99 21.65
N GLY A 771 1.51 -6.11 21.07
CA GLY A 771 2.57 -6.95 21.62
C GLY A 771 2.07 -8.04 22.56
N ASN A 772 3.01 -8.67 23.26
CA ASN A 772 2.78 -9.75 24.21
C ASN A 772 3.71 -9.56 25.42
N GLU A 773 3.37 -10.13 26.57
CA GLU A 773 4.29 -10.19 27.72
C GLU A 773 5.43 -11.19 27.48
N ASP A 774 5.18 -12.29 26.77
CA ASP A 774 6.21 -13.20 26.27
C ASP A 774 6.97 -12.56 25.10
N CYS A 775 7.88 -11.64 25.43
CA CYS A 775 8.59 -10.80 24.48
C CYS A 775 10.11 -10.72 24.67
N LEU A 776 10.69 -11.38 25.69
CA LEU A 776 12.12 -11.30 26.03
C LEU A 776 12.99 -12.13 25.07
N THR A 777 13.10 -11.60 23.85
CA THR A 777 13.80 -12.23 22.73
C THR A 777 14.81 -11.28 22.08
N LEU A 778 15.82 -11.86 21.46
CA LEU A 778 16.83 -11.14 20.68
C LEU A 778 16.99 -11.74 19.28
N ASN A 779 17.62 -10.99 18.40
CA ASN A 779 17.94 -11.38 17.05
C ASN A 779 19.45 -11.23 16.83
N VAL A 780 20.06 -12.16 16.08
CA VAL A 780 21.47 -12.13 15.71
C VAL A 780 21.59 -12.21 14.20
N PHE A 781 22.37 -11.29 13.63
CA PHE A 781 22.64 -11.22 12.19
C PHE A 781 24.14 -11.19 11.95
N THR A 782 24.63 -12.07 11.06
CA THR A 782 26.05 -12.19 10.74
C THR A 782 26.27 -12.62 9.29
N LYS A 783 27.35 -12.20 8.64
CA LYS A 783 27.72 -12.69 7.29
C LYS A 783 28.34 -14.08 7.31
N GLU A 784 28.98 -14.46 8.41
CA GLU A 784 29.81 -15.66 8.49
C GLU A 784 29.67 -16.28 9.89
N LEU A 785 29.53 -17.60 9.97
CA LEU A 785 29.54 -18.36 11.24
C LEU A 785 30.95 -18.83 11.63
N ASN A 786 31.98 -18.16 11.13
CA ASN A 786 33.37 -18.54 11.35
C ASN A 786 33.84 -18.16 12.77
N THR A 787 34.06 -19.18 13.60
CA THR A 787 34.51 -19.02 14.99
C THR A 787 36.01 -18.73 15.12
N SER A 788 36.80 -18.84 14.04
CA SER A 788 38.25 -18.58 14.06
C SER A 788 38.62 -17.12 13.84
N ASN A 789 37.69 -16.30 13.30
CA ASN A 789 37.93 -14.89 12.98
C ASN A 789 36.74 -14.04 13.45
N LEU A 790 36.63 -13.90 14.77
CA LEU A 790 35.51 -13.22 15.43
C LEU A 790 35.43 -11.74 15.05
N LYS A 791 34.21 -11.24 14.86
CA LYS A 791 33.90 -9.86 14.46
C LYS A 791 33.38 -9.03 15.64
N PRO A 792 33.56 -7.71 15.63
CA PRO A 792 32.92 -6.82 16.60
C PRO A 792 31.41 -7.05 16.66
N VAL A 793 30.84 -6.93 17.85
CA VAL A 793 29.41 -7.10 18.09
C VAL A 793 28.78 -5.74 18.32
N MET A 794 27.78 -5.40 17.51
CA MET A 794 26.96 -4.20 17.70
C MET A 794 25.64 -4.60 18.34
N PHE A 795 25.44 -4.22 19.61
CA PHE A 795 24.27 -4.56 20.41
C PHE A 795 23.31 -3.38 20.45
N TRP A 796 22.18 -3.50 19.76
CA TRP A 796 21.21 -2.43 19.54
C TRP A 796 20.03 -2.50 20.50
N ILE A 797 19.82 -1.41 21.24
CA ILE A 797 18.69 -1.18 22.13
C ILE A 797 17.78 -0.15 21.46
N HIS A 798 16.52 -0.52 21.19
CA HIS A 798 15.59 0.37 20.50
C HIS A 798 15.08 1.51 21.39
N GLY A 799 14.89 2.71 20.83
CA GLY A 799 14.26 3.85 21.48
C GLY A 799 12.74 3.70 21.69
N GLY A 800 12.05 4.83 21.87
CA GLY A 800 10.59 4.88 22.02
C GLY A 800 10.07 5.37 23.39
N ALA A 801 10.86 6.21 24.06
CA ALA A 801 10.53 6.82 25.36
C ALA A 801 10.31 5.80 26.48
N HIS A 802 10.91 4.60 26.38
CA HIS A 802 10.66 3.46 27.28
C HIS A 802 9.21 2.96 27.34
N ILE A 803 8.31 3.48 26.51
CA ILE A 803 6.87 3.17 26.54
C ILE A 803 6.43 2.34 25.33
N ARG A 804 7.21 2.37 24.24
CA ARG A 804 6.94 1.69 22.97
C ARG A 804 8.26 1.36 22.26
N GLY A 805 8.18 0.55 21.20
CA GLY A 805 9.32 0.15 20.36
C GLY A 805 9.41 -1.37 20.18
N SER A 806 10.24 -1.81 19.23
CA SER A 806 10.49 -3.23 18.95
C SER A 806 11.80 -3.41 18.19
N SER A 807 12.52 -4.51 18.45
CA SER A 807 13.72 -4.90 17.72
C SER A 807 13.49 -5.08 16.21
N ALA A 808 12.29 -5.49 15.80
CA ALA A 808 11.94 -5.69 14.40
C ALA A 808 11.87 -4.39 13.57
N GLN A 809 11.86 -3.22 14.23
CA GLN A 809 11.85 -1.91 13.55
C GLN A 809 13.20 -1.54 12.92
N PHE A 810 14.28 -2.22 13.31
CA PHE A 810 15.64 -1.93 12.90
C PHE A 810 16.28 -3.17 12.28
N PRO A 811 15.93 -3.51 11.03
CA PRO A 811 16.51 -4.64 10.34
C PRO A 811 17.97 -4.33 9.91
N PRO A 812 18.79 -5.35 9.67
CA PRO A 812 20.25 -5.20 9.61
C PRO A 812 20.78 -4.70 8.25
N ASP A 813 19.90 -4.41 7.28
CA ASP A 813 20.19 -4.33 5.84
C ASP A 813 21.34 -3.39 5.47
N TYR A 814 21.51 -2.27 6.17
CA TYR A 814 22.57 -1.30 5.90
C TYR A 814 23.88 -1.56 6.68
N LEU A 815 23.81 -2.39 7.73
CA LEU A 815 24.94 -2.67 8.61
C LEU A 815 25.58 -4.03 8.33
N ILE A 816 24.78 -5.00 7.90
CA ILE A 816 25.20 -6.41 7.77
C ILE A 816 26.28 -6.62 6.71
N GLU A 817 26.43 -5.69 5.76
CA GLU A 817 27.49 -5.74 4.75
C GLU A 817 28.87 -5.41 5.32
N LYS A 818 28.93 -4.79 6.52
CA LYS A 818 30.17 -4.50 7.23
C LYS A 818 30.62 -5.73 8.04
N PRO A 819 31.91 -5.85 8.40
CA PRO A 819 32.41 -6.96 9.20
C PRO A 819 32.00 -6.82 10.68
N VAL A 820 30.70 -6.98 10.96
CA VAL A 820 30.08 -6.82 12.28
C VAL A 820 29.02 -7.91 12.49
N VAL A 821 28.86 -8.35 13.74
CA VAL A 821 27.68 -9.13 14.16
C VAL A 821 26.68 -8.16 14.78
N PHE A 822 25.49 -8.07 14.20
CA PHE A 822 24.45 -7.18 14.69
C PHE A 822 23.46 -7.93 15.57
N VAL A 823 23.25 -7.44 16.78
CA VAL A 823 22.31 -8.00 17.76
C VAL A 823 21.25 -6.96 18.08
N SER A 824 19.97 -7.30 17.96
CA SER A 824 18.87 -6.42 18.37
C SER A 824 17.95 -7.11 19.37
N ILE A 825 17.45 -6.38 20.37
CA ILE A 825 16.73 -6.97 21.50
C ILE A 825 15.36 -6.33 21.70
N ASN A 826 14.39 -7.14 22.13
CA ASN A 826 13.19 -6.65 22.82
C ASN A 826 13.45 -6.61 24.32
N TYR A 827 12.85 -5.67 25.04
CA TYR A 827 12.92 -5.54 26.50
C TYR A 827 11.59 -4.97 27.03
N ARG A 828 11.21 -5.25 28.29
CA ARG A 828 9.92 -4.79 28.83
C ARG A 828 9.82 -3.26 28.84
N LEU A 829 8.60 -2.75 28.63
CA LEU A 829 8.32 -1.32 28.46
C LEU A 829 7.31 -0.83 29.51
N ASN A 830 7.33 0.47 29.78
CA ASN A 830 6.39 1.16 30.67
C ASN A 830 6.25 0.42 32.01
N ILE A 831 5.03 0.21 32.52
CA ILE A 831 4.77 -0.47 33.79
C ILE A 831 5.41 -1.86 33.87
N PHE A 832 5.43 -2.64 32.78
CA PHE A 832 6.07 -3.95 32.77
C PHE A 832 7.59 -3.86 32.94
N GLY A 833 8.20 -2.77 32.46
CA GLY A 833 9.63 -2.54 32.54
C GLY A 833 10.11 -1.82 33.80
N PHE A 834 9.24 -1.04 34.45
CA PHE A 834 9.66 -0.07 35.47
C PHE A 834 8.72 0.06 36.66
N PHE A 835 7.70 -0.79 36.78
CA PHE A 835 6.93 -0.90 38.02
C PHE A 835 7.85 -1.28 39.19
N THR A 836 7.61 -0.68 40.35
CA THR A 836 8.43 -0.90 41.54
C THR A 836 7.73 -0.43 42.80
N VAL A 837 7.91 -1.21 43.86
CA VAL A 837 7.67 -0.80 45.26
C VAL A 837 8.98 -0.51 45.99
N ASN A 838 10.11 -0.68 45.31
CA ASN A 838 11.47 -0.41 45.76
C ASN A 838 11.87 -1.21 47.02
N ASP A 839 11.40 -2.46 47.08
CA ASP A 839 11.75 -3.47 48.09
C ASP A 839 11.82 -4.88 47.43
N GLU A 840 11.97 -5.95 48.23
CA GLU A 840 12.09 -7.33 47.75
C GLU A 840 10.92 -7.85 46.89
N ASN A 841 9.74 -7.23 46.96
CA ASN A 841 8.57 -7.66 46.20
C ASN A 841 8.60 -7.13 44.76
N ALA A 842 9.19 -5.96 44.52
CA ALA A 842 9.52 -5.47 43.18
C ALA A 842 10.53 -4.32 43.28
N TYR A 843 11.81 -4.63 43.12
CA TYR A 843 12.91 -3.64 43.18
C TYR A 843 12.84 -2.58 42.08
N GLY A 844 12.31 -2.92 40.89
CA GLY A 844 12.22 -2.01 39.73
C GLY A 844 13.29 -2.25 38.68
N ASN A 845 13.38 -1.33 37.71
CA ASN A 845 14.33 -1.36 36.59
C ASN A 845 14.37 -2.69 35.80
N ALA A 846 13.28 -3.44 35.79
CA ALA A 846 13.14 -4.72 35.07
C ALA A 846 13.59 -4.61 33.59
N ALA A 847 13.24 -3.53 32.90
CA ALA A 847 13.67 -3.25 31.53
C ALA A 847 15.19 -3.12 31.36
N LEU A 848 15.90 -2.57 32.34
CA LEU A 848 17.37 -2.45 32.31
C LEU A 848 18.00 -3.80 32.67
N LYS A 849 17.38 -4.55 33.59
CA LYS A 849 17.77 -5.94 33.91
C LYS A 849 17.59 -6.87 32.72
N ASP A 850 16.54 -6.69 31.92
CA ASP A 850 16.31 -7.40 30.65
C ASP A 850 17.47 -7.15 29.66
N GLN A 851 17.94 -5.90 29.56
CA GLN A 851 19.08 -5.55 28.71
C GLN A 851 20.39 -6.17 29.21
N VAL A 852 20.61 -6.21 30.54
CA VAL A 852 21.75 -6.93 31.13
C VAL A 852 21.67 -8.43 30.85
N ALA A 853 20.52 -9.06 31.03
CA ALA A 853 20.35 -10.49 30.74
C ALA A 853 20.60 -10.82 29.26
N ALA A 854 20.16 -9.96 28.34
CA ALA A 854 20.48 -10.10 26.92
C ALA A 854 21.99 -9.92 26.63
N LEU A 855 22.67 -9.02 27.33
CA LEU A 855 24.13 -8.89 27.24
C LEU A 855 24.88 -10.10 27.81
N GLU A 856 24.40 -10.68 28.91
CA GLU A 856 24.93 -11.94 29.45
C GLU A 856 24.74 -13.10 28.46
N TRP A 857 23.59 -13.14 27.79
CA TRP A 857 23.35 -14.09 26.70
C TRP A 857 24.38 -13.89 25.58
N VAL A 858 24.64 -12.64 25.18
CA VAL A 858 25.67 -12.32 24.16
C VAL A 858 27.04 -12.80 24.61
N GLN A 859 27.45 -12.49 25.85
CA GLN A 859 28.73 -12.94 26.40
C GLN A 859 28.88 -14.47 26.37
N GLY A 860 27.80 -15.22 26.65
CA GLY A 860 27.82 -16.68 26.65
C GLY A 860 27.72 -17.35 25.27
N ASN A 861 27.19 -16.66 24.25
CA ASN A 861 26.75 -17.33 23.02
C ASN A 861 27.30 -16.72 21.72
N ILE A 862 27.67 -15.43 21.69
CA ILE A 862 27.87 -14.71 20.42
C ILE A 862 29.05 -15.23 19.59
N ALA A 863 30.03 -15.89 20.24
CA ALA A 863 31.13 -16.56 19.57
C ALA A 863 30.66 -17.64 18.59
N GLY A 864 29.57 -18.36 18.92
CA GLY A 864 28.95 -19.34 18.02
C GLY A 864 28.34 -18.73 16.75
N PHE A 865 28.16 -17.42 16.73
CA PHE A 865 27.66 -16.64 15.59
C PHE A 865 28.78 -15.85 14.88
N GLY A 866 30.05 -16.11 15.22
CA GLY A 866 31.20 -15.40 14.68
C GLY A 866 31.45 -14.03 15.31
N GLY A 867 30.81 -13.71 16.44
CA GLY A 867 31.00 -12.44 17.16
C GLY A 867 32.03 -12.54 18.29
N ASP A 868 32.76 -11.47 18.54
CA ASP A 868 33.78 -11.39 19.59
C ASP A 868 33.17 -10.87 20.90
N PRO A 869 33.03 -11.70 21.95
CA PRO A 869 32.47 -11.26 23.24
C PRO A 869 33.35 -10.22 23.95
N SER A 870 34.64 -10.11 23.59
CA SER A 870 35.56 -9.08 24.11
C SER A 870 35.47 -7.74 23.35
N ARG A 871 34.62 -7.65 22.32
CA ARG A 871 34.46 -6.45 21.48
C ARG A 871 32.99 -6.13 21.22
N VAL A 872 32.24 -5.96 22.31
CA VAL A 872 30.81 -5.61 22.28
C VAL A 872 30.63 -4.10 22.44
N THR A 873 29.93 -3.49 21.48
CA THR A 873 29.52 -2.09 21.49
C THR A 873 28.02 -2.00 21.74
N ILE A 874 27.60 -1.36 22.85
CA ILE A 874 26.18 -1.09 23.10
C ILE A 874 25.75 0.22 22.43
N CYS A 875 24.62 0.18 21.74
CA CYS A 875 24.12 1.27 20.92
C CYS A 875 22.65 1.55 21.24
N GLY A 876 22.27 2.83 21.27
CA GLY A 876 20.86 3.20 21.47
C GLY A 876 20.55 4.64 21.10
N GLU A 877 19.31 4.85 20.64
CA GLU A 877 18.75 6.13 20.24
C GLU A 877 17.69 6.62 21.23
N SER A 878 17.65 7.94 21.46
CA SER A 878 16.63 8.60 22.27
C SER A 878 16.57 8.06 23.71
N SER A 879 15.50 7.40 24.13
CA SER A 879 15.43 6.75 25.46
C SER A 879 16.39 5.58 25.62
N ALA A 880 16.74 4.88 24.54
CA ALA A 880 17.74 3.82 24.64
C ALA A 880 19.15 4.36 24.85
N ALA A 881 19.47 5.57 24.36
CA ALA A 881 20.71 6.25 24.72
C ALA A 881 20.78 6.54 26.23
N ASN A 882 19.64 6.80 26.88
CA ASN A 882 19.56 6.87 28.34
C ASN A 882 19.81 5.50 28.99
N SER A 883 19.23 4.41 28.48
CA SER A 883 19.55 3.05 28.96
C SER A 883 21.05 2.76 28.87
N VAL A 884 21.65 3.02 27.71
CA VAL A 884 23.08 2.82 27.44
C VAL A 884 23.95 3.61 28.42
N ALA A 885 23.60 4.87 28.66
CA ALA A 885 24.29 5.70 29.65
C ALA A 885 24.12 5.15 31.08
N LEU A 886 22.96 4.62 31.45
CA LEU A 886 22.73 4.00 32.77
C LEU A 886 23.49 2.68 32.93
N LEU A 887 23.55 1.84 31.90
CA LEU A 887 24.35 0.61 31.89
C LEU A 887 25.86 0.92 32.02
N GLN A 888 26.32 2.03 31.45
CA GLN A 888 27.69 2.53 31.67
C GLN A 888 27.97 2.84 33.15
N LEU A 889 26.99 3.32 33.88
CA LEU A 889 27.10 3.64 35.31
C LEU A 889 26.84 2.44 36.23
N SER A 890 26.41 1.30 35.67
CA SER A 890 26.01 0.12 36.43
C SER A 890 27.20 -0.79 36.75
N THR A 891 27.34 -1.16 38.02
CA THR A 891 28.27 -2.21 38.44
C THR A 891 27.83 -3.58 37.92
N ARG A 892 26.51 -3.83 37.81
CA ARG A 892 25.91 -5.08 37.34
C ARG A 892 26.21 -5.37 35.86
N ALA A 893 26.46 -4.34 35.06
CA ALA A 893 26.78 -4.45 33.64
C ALA A 893 28.30 -4.45 33.34
N ARG A 894 29.16 -4.40 34.38
CA ARG A 894 30.61 -4.32 34.24
C ARG A 894 31.17 -5.55 33.54
N GLY A 895 31.98 -5.35 32.50
CA GLY A 895 32.60 -6.41 31.71
C GLY A 895 31.70 -7.02 30.63
N LEU A 896 30.43 -6.59 30.50
CA LEU A 896 29.53 -7.11 29.48
C LEU A 896 29.65 -6.40 28.12
N PHE A 897 30.24 -5.20 28.10
CA PHE A 897 30.49 -4.41 26.90
C PHE A 897 31.75 -3.54 27.05
N HIS A 898 32.25 -3.05 25.93
CA HIS A 898 33.57 -2.41 25.81
C HIS A 898 33.49 -1.04 25.13
N GLN A 899 32.44 -0.78 24.35
CA GLN A 899 32.26 0.51 23.67
C GLN A 899 30.79 0.94 23.73
N VAL A 900 30.56 2.24 23.59
CA VAL A 900 29.24 2.88 23.75
C VAL A 900 28.98 3.83 22.59
N ILE A 901 27.79 3.72 21.99
CA ILE A 901 27.22 4.72 21.08
C ILE A 901 25.86 5.17 21.65
N ALA A 902 25.79 6.42 22.11
CA ALA A 902 24.59 7.00 22.70
C ALA A 902 24.10 8.20 21.87
N GLU A 903 22.94 8.06 21.23
CA GLU A 903 22.38 9.08 20.34
C GLU A 903 21.23 9.84 21.03
N SER A 904 21.39 11.15 21.23
CA SER A 904 20.41 12.11 21.80
C SER A 904 20.08 12.01 23.30
N GLY A 905 20.13 10.83 23.93
CA GLY A 905 19.81 10.63 25.36
C GLY A 905 21.03 10.73 26.30
N SER A 906 20.77 10.94 27.60
CA SER A 906 21.81 11.01 28.64
C SER A 906 21.28 10.63 30.02
N ALA A 907 22.07 9.91 30.81
CA ALA A 907 21.78 9.55 32.21
C ALA A 907 21.63 10.76 33.15
N LEU A 908 22.15 11.95 32.76
CA LEU A 908 22.00 13.19 33.54
C LEU A 908 20.68 13.90 33.30
N ASN A 909 19.86 13.41 32.37
CA ASN A 909 18.57 14.02 32.10
C ASN A 909 17.54 13.62 33.18
N ALA A 910 17.25 14.56 34.08
CA ALA A 910 16.34 14.37 35.20
C ALA A 910 14.90 13.97 34.80
N ARG A 911 14.53 14.06 33.51
CA ARG A 911 13.22 13.61 33.00
C ARG A 911 13.12 12.10 32.87
N TYR A 912 14.25 11.39 32.77
CA TYR A 912 14.31 9.94 32.61
C TYR A 912 14.55 9.19 33.93
N LEU A 913 14.60 9.89 35.07
CA LEU A 913 14.73 9.31 36.40
C LEU A 913 13.48 9.60 37.23
N GLN A 914 12.73 8.56 37.58
CA GLN A 914 11.48 8.67 38.34
C GLN A 914 11.77 8.95 39.82
N ARG A 915 11.08 9.95 40.41
CA ARG A 915 11.31 10.39 41.80
C ARG A 915 10.36 9.78 42.84
N ASN A 916 9.13 9.44 42.45
CA ASN A 916 8.08 8.99 43.38
C ASN A 916 7.50 7.62 42.97
N PRO A 917 8.30 6.55 42.89
CA PRO A 917 7.84 5.24 42.42
C PRO A 917 6.64 4.69 43.20
N LEU A 918 6.71 4.69 44.53
CA LEU A 918 5.64 4.19 45.39
C LEU A 918 4.31 4.88 45.13
N LYS A 919 4.31 6.21 44.93
CA LYS A 919 3.09 6.97 44.63
C LYS A 919 2.40 6.44 43.37
N TYR A 920 3.15 6.15 42.31
CA TYR A 920 2.58 5.63 41.06
C TYR A 920 2.12 4.18 41.20
N ALA A 921 2.82 3.36 41.99
CA ALA A 921 2.39 2.01 42.34
C ALA A 921 1.04 2.02 43.09
N TYR A 922 0.93 2.83 44.14
CA TYR A 922 -0.33 3.00 44.90
C TYR A 922 -1.47 3.51 44.03
N ASN A 923 -1.22 4.46 43.13
CA ASN A 923 -2.27 5.01 42.27
C ASN A 923 -2.83 3.95 41.30
N ILE A 924 -1.96 3.13 40.70
CA ILE A 924 -2.40 2.04 39.82
C ILE A 924 -3.10 0.94 40.62
N ALA A 925 -2.57 0.55 41.78
CA ALA A 925 -3.22 -0.44 42.64
C ALA A 925 -4.62 0.01 43.05
N LYS A 926 -4.77 1.27 43.46
CA LYS A 926 -6.06 1.87 43.78
C LYS A 926 -7.00 1.91 42.57
N TYR A 927 -6.49 2.19 41.37
CA TYR A 927 -7.30 2.22 40.15
C TYR A 927 -7.95 0.85 39.86
N PHE A 928 -7.25 -0.25 40.15
CA PHE A 928 -7.74 -1.62 39.99
C PHE A 928 -8.39 -2.20 41.25
N ASN A 929 -8.60 -1.41 42.30
CA ASN A 929 -9.10 -1.87 43.61
C ASN A 929 -8.28 -3.04 44.22
N VAL A 930 -6.97 -3.02 43.98
CA VAL A 930 -6.01 -3.97 44.60
C VAL A 930 -5.71 -3.53 46.03
N THR A 931 -5.65 -4.49 46.96
CA THR A 931 -5.27 -4.25 48.36
C THR A 931 -3.85 -3.68 48.46
N THR A 932 -3.67 -2.66 49.30
CA THR A 932 -2.38 -2.00 49.50
C THR A 932 -1.94 -1.98 50.97
N GLU A 933 -2.36 -2.99 51.74
CA GLU A 933 -1.99 -3.16 53.16
C GLU A 933 -0.49 -3.45 53.30
N THR A 934 0.04 -4.33 52.45
CA THR A 934 1.48 -4.57 52.29
C THR A 934 1.91 -4.33 50.84
N THR A 935 3.21 -4.09 50.63
CA THR A 935 3.77 -4.01 49.28
C THR A 935 3.63 -5.33 48.53
N ARG A 936 3.76 -6.46 49.23
CA ARG A 936 3.50 -7.81 48.71
C ARG A 936 2.09 -7.96 48.13
N ASP A 937 1.05 -7.61 48.89
CA ASP A 937 -0.34 -7.71 48.42
C ASP A 937 -0.58 -6.87 47.16
N MET A 938 0.07 -5.69 47.10
CA MET A 938 -0.02 -4.80 45.96
C MET A 938 0.63 -5.38 44.71
N VAL A 939 1.83 -5.97 44.84
CA VAL A 939 2.51 -6.64 43.72
C VAL A 939 1.71 -7.86 43.24
N GLU A 940 1.33 -8.75 44.16
CA GLU A 940 0.58 -9.98 43.85
C GLU A 940 -0.79 -9.67 43.23
N GLY A 941 -1.46 -8.61 43.68
CA GLY A 941 -2.72 -8.16 43.10
C GLY A 941 -2.56 -7.62 41.68
N LEU A 942 -1.52 -6.81 41.43
CA LEU A 942 -1.26 -6.25 40.09
C LEU A 942 -0.73 -7.29 39.09
N GLN A 943 -0.08 -8.36 39.56
CA GLN A 943 0.28 -9.52 38.72
C GLN A 943 -0.94 -10.27 38.20
N LYS A 944 -2.09 -10.20 38.89
CA LYS A 944 -3.34 -10.84 38.47
C LYS A 944 -4.21 -9.98 37.54
N VAL A 945 -3.89 -8.69 37.39
CA VAL A 945 -4.61 -7.80 36.47
C VAL A 945 -4.33 -8.20 35.02
N ASP A 946 -5.34 -8.07 34.16
CA ASP A 946 -5.16 -8.28 32.72
C ASP A 946 -4.08 -7.36 32.14
N SER A 947 -3.22 -7.93 31.31
CA SER A 947 -2.05 -7.23 30.79
C SER A 947 -2.44 -6.03 29.91
N GLU A 948 -3.49 -6.15 29.10
CA GLU A 948 -3.95 -5.06 28.24
C GLU A 948 -4.58 -3.92 29.05
N GLU A 949 -5.40 -4.26 30.04
CA GLU A 949 -5.97 -3.27 30.96
C GLU A 949 -4.88 -2.51 31.72
N LEU A 950 -3.89 -3.24 32.23
CA LEU A 950 -2.75 -2.68 32.95
C LEU A 950 -1.92 -1.74 32.05
N ALA A 951 -1.69 -2.13 30.79
CA ALA A 951 -1.01 -1.30 29.80
C ALA A 951 -1.75 0.01 29.53
N LYS A 952 -3.07 -0.05 29.36
CA LYS A 952 -3.93 1.13 29.15
C LYS A 952 -3.90 2.04 30.38
N ALA A 953 -4.04 1.48 31.58
CA ALA A 953 -4.01 2.23 32.83
C ALA A 953 -2.66 2.94 33.03
N ALA A 954 -1.53 2.28 32.74
CA ALA A 954 -0.21 2.90 32.85
C ALA A 954 0.01 4.11 31.92
N ASN A 955 -0.79 4.23 30.85
CA ASN A 955 -0.76 5.39 29.94
C ASN A 955 -1.82 6.46 30.28
N SER A 956 -2.66 6.22 31.27
CA SER A 956 -3.76 7.12 31.66
C SER A 956 -3.34 8.05 32.79
N SER A 957 -3.53 9.35 32.61
CA SER A 957 -3.35 10.34 33.68
C SER A 957 -4.34 10.14 34.84
N GLN A 958 -5.52 9.59 34.56
CA GLN A 958 -6.53 9.26 35.58
C GLN A 958 -6.05 8.13 36.50
N ALA A 959 -5.47 7.07 35.93
CA ALA A 959 -5.01 5.92 36.71
C ALA A 959 -3.66 6.18 37.39
N THR A 960 -2.72 6.84 36.70
CA THR A 960 -1.39 7.15 37.26
C THR A 960 -1.39 8.35 38.21
N GLY A 961 -2.39 9.23 38.12
CA GLY A 961 -2.41 10.51 38.83
C GLY A 961 -1.36 11.51 38.32
N TYR A 962 -0.73 11.26 37.17
CA TYR A 962 0.25 12.14 36.56
C TYR A 962 -0.44 13.32 35.86
N LYS A 963 -0.16 14.54 36.31
CA LYS A 963 -0.50 15.79 35.60
C LYS A 963 0.71 16.22 34.78
N THR A 964 0.49 16.77 33.59
CA THR A 964 1.53 17.28 32.68
C THR A 964 2.29 18.47 33.29
N ASP A 965 3.09 18.19 34.31
CA ASP A 965 4.04 19.10 34.91
C ASP A 965 5.45 18.71 34.45
N LEU A 966 6.36 19.68 34.45
CA LEU A 966 7.71 19.64 33.88
C LEU A 966 8.68 18.57 34.47
N TYR A 967 8.21 17.61 35.25
CA TYR A 967 9.03 16.71 36.06
C TYR A 967 8.64 15.23 35.86
N ALA A 968 9.60 14.44 35.35
CA ALA A 968 9.69 12.96 35.25
C ALA A 968 8.41 12.14 34.93
N PHE A 969 8.47 11.32 33.90
CA PHE A 969 7.36 10.42 33.51
C PHE A 969 7.20 9.23 34.48
N PRO A 970 5.97 8.70 34.68
CA PRO A 970 5.74 7.49 35.45
C PRO A 970 6.25 6.24 34.70
N PHE A 971 6.68 5.23 35.45
CA PHE A 971 7.28 3.97 34.97
C PHE A 971 8.54 4.20 34.13
N PHE A 972 9.50 4.91 34.72
CA PHE A 972 10.84 5.17 34.18
C PHE A 972 11.90 4.67 35.16
N PRO A 973 13.19 4.59 34.74
CA PRO A 973 14.28 4.19 35.61
C PRO A 973 14.26 4.89 36.98
N ILE A 974 14.59 4.14 38.04
CA ILE A 974 14.72 4.65 39.41
C ILE A 974 16.12 4.37 39.97
N ILE A 975 16.46 5.05 41.07
CA ILE A 975 17.56 4.63 41.95
C ILE A 975 17.02 3.53 42.86
N GLU A 976 17.56 2.32 42.74
CA GLU A 976 17.10 1.16 43.49
C GLU A 976 17.71 1.13 44.89
N VAL A 977 17.02 0.46 45.81
CA VAL A 977 17.66 -0.02 47.05
C VAL A 977 18.73 -1.07 46.70
N GLU A 978 19.81 -1.09 47.49
CA GLU A 978 20.92 -2.01 47.27
C GLU A 978 20.44 -3.47 47.30
N ASN A 979 20.68 -4.20 46.21
CA ASN A 979 20.38 -5.62 46.05
C ASN A 979 21.30 -6.23 44.98
N SER A 980 21.36 -7.56 44.89
CA SER A 980 22.27 -8.26 43.97
C SER A 980 22.01 -7.98 42.48
N GLU A 981 20.78 -7.60 42.12
CA GLU A 981 20.37 -7.31 40.75
C GLU A 981 20.25 -5.80 40.47
N ALA A 982 20.63 -4.93 41.42
CA ALA A 982 20.48 -3.49 41.27
C ALA A 982 21.29 -2.96 40.08
N ILE A 983 20.66 -2.13 39.24
CA ILE A 983 21.33 -1.50 38.10
C ILE A 983 22.07 -0.24 38.55
N ILE A 984 21.40 0.62 39.32
CA ILE A 984 21.99 1.83 39.92
C ILE A 984 21.45 2.03 41.34
N THR A 985 22.34 2.29 42.29
CA THR A 985 21.98 2.52 43.72
C THR A 985 22.37 3.92 44.20
N ARG A 986 23.00 4.72 43.33
CA ARG A 986 23.34 6.13 43.55
C ARG A 986 22.85 6.96 42.36
N SER A 987 22.71 8.27 42.55
CA SER A 987 22.33 9.14 41.43
C SER A 987 23.40 9.12 40.34
N PRO A 988 23.03 9.21 39.04
CA PRO A 988 23.99 9.25 37.94
C PRO A 988 25.10 10.30 38.12
N TYR A 989 24.74 11.46 38.66
CA TYR A 989 25.69 12.54 38.97
C TYR A 989 26.76 12.11 39.98
N GLN A 990 26.36 11.45 41.08
CA GLN A 990 27.30 10.98 42.11
C GLN A 990 28.24 9.90 41.57
N ILE A 991 27.73 8.98 40.74
CA ILE A 991 28.54 7.92 40.14
C ILE A 991 29.60 8.53 39.21
N LEU A 992 29.19 9.42 38.31
CA LEU A 992 30.11 10.13 37.42
C LEU A 992 31.15 10.95 38.19
N GLN A 993 30.74 11.66 39.24
CA GLN A 993 31.65 12.45 40.09
C GLN A 993 32.68 11.58 40.80
N SER A 994 32.30 10.37 41.23
CA SER A 994 33.21 9.42 41.89
C SER A 994 34.20 8.75 40.92
N GLY A 995 33.92 8.79 39.61
CA GLY A 995 34.72 8.11 38.59
C GLY A 995 34.54 6.59 38.54
N ASP A 996 33.64 6.03 39.34
CA ASP A 996 33.32 4.60 39.48
C ASP A 996 32.24 4.17 38.48
N PHE A 997 32.58 4.18 37.19
CA PHE A 997 31.72 3.72 36.10
C PHE A 997 32.54 2.95 35.07
N ASN A 998 31.86 2.21 34.18
CA ASN A 998 32.51 1.39 33.17
C ASN A 998 33.21 2.30 32.13
N ARG A 999 34.55 2.29 32.17
CA ARG A 999 35.40 2.91 31.15
C ARG A 999 35.69 1.81 30.13
N GLY A 1000 35.21 2.02 28.91
CA GLY A 1000 35.45 1.12 27.78
C GLY A 1000 36.92 0.91 27.49
#